data_AF-A0A0M9EQT4-F1
#
_entry.id   AF-A0A0M9EQT4-F1
#
_cell.length_a   1.000
_cell.length_b   1.000
_cell.length_c   1.000
_cell.angle_alpha   90.00
_cell.angle_beta   90.00
_cell.angle_gamma   90.00
#
_symmetry.space_group_name_H-M   'P 1'
#
loop_
_entity.id
_entity.type
_entity.pdbx_description
1 polymer ?
#
loop_
_entity_poly.entity_id
_entity_poly.type
_entity_poly.pdbx_seq_one_letter_code
_entity_poly.pdbx_strand_id
1 'polypeptide(L)'
;MASYSLYEKYKKDTQLFLFWLANESKWLFLSNRNNPSPTPQTPQIDINGPLNVNGLVPRARYLVSLHQQVPHFVFSALNSAIAKRNTATASYRVHQGATVDPAQAASNASHQHFTDILQQCFDILGGAGWTNSTQDTNDPSIRDLEDELSSRFKALNVQNNDASSEEEEEAISSRPRQQRKPGKGKGKKKGKSKKAKGKQPAKEPVVHEEISMESLRNLDGQDAMAANYLIAVHSAAQQWIELRWFIQCLWREVAYDELNSAVAAATSKVAVSMVQRTNAAMLADFPGNGSYPTIVRALARGDVEHAHGTFIINLDSETGTRTIQDIQEQFLYNTYKALKDFLVDFRHTRSGRPSRNMKKRFGNWDPVAILMNLSHDERLAWRRIYIIKWLYDLVNVSSAAQLKSNRALTRPRNLEDVNWAGGDRRTIFGLNEFAADITRMAMQDSKFRVDDLIQPHHVFQLQCIVDSFTVSRGWMIPMDDNHNIGGPANFQVTREIDLFLDREKIFVSGGFPLSAQSMAGTLQDTCEDFPIHRTLLIDILRSEEAFVNCLGEHVYAGGEVYARAKPQFRDLWDGIEPSQFGAADANGLHKYSPYLCGAGLEEALSISYKQMMWLWQQMREPLFIMHIYKFLKQRQYFDEPIPFWEALTVLFKKGVFRTHANERTSGSEALQTLLESQQTIGPHGGQNIHEFFNVARCHNFNRESALSAYRKADWNFEQVGFPDVSSEEDLSILQSLGSEWLPVSEPGDDEQDLGQETTPSGPAEGTEGAGAEAAEQMPTTETTTQGAVDDPTTPRPGLALDRPRSNPMPNVEYRNRDIINWSFLDFLDDVHGFSEPVPLRPLSGLNYPLITRQILDTFNQIEDSLRQARNPLYTRYRDSTAQDYHRGARGGNLNERGSMFLTALRLYRTPEEEAKGQVMDPAAKQFLRFTADALAFENRKIFQFTYWADITRHALRAAQNDDDQDG
;
A
#
# COMPACT_ATOMS: atom_id res chain seq x y z
N MET A 1 7.05 -12.39 6.39
CA MET A 1 6.40 -12.31 7.71
C MET A 1 4.94 -12.11 7.42
N ALA A 2 4.04 -12.98 7.87
CA ALA A 2 2.64 -12.90 7.48
C ALA A 2 1.85 -12.10 8.53
N SER A 3 1.23 -10.99 8.14
CA SER A 3 0.06 -10.49 8.85
C SER A 3 -1.04 -11.47 8.50
N TYR A 4 -1.30 -12.37 9.44
CA TYR A 4 -2.34 -13.35 9.24
C TYR A 4 -3.68 -12.62 9.22
N SER A 5 -4.51 -12.89 8.22
CA SER A 5 -5.93 -12.58 8.34
C SER A 5 -6.46 -13.11 9.67
N LEU A 6 -7.52 -12.51 10.23
CA LEU A 6 -8.12 -12.97 11.49
C LEU A 6 -8.34 -14.51 11.52
N TYR A 7 -8.70 -15.07 10.36
CA TYR A 7 -8.82 -16.50 10.11
C TYR A 7 -7.49 -17.26 10.18
N GLU A 8 -6.47 -16.82 9.43
CA GLU A 8 -5.16 -17.47 9.45
C GLU A 8 -4.51 -17.37 10.84
N LYS A 9 -4.78 -16.28 11.57
CA LYS A 9 -4.30 -16.08 12.94
C LYS A 9 -4.94 -17.12 13.86
N TYR A 10 -6.26 -17.26 13.79
CA TYR A 10 -6.98 -18.32 14.52
C TYR A 10 -6.40 -19.72 14.22
N LYS A 11 -6.15 -20.02 12.94
CA LYS A 11 -5.60 -21.31 12.51
C LYS A 11 -4.20 -21.53 13.08
N LYS A 12 -3.36 -20.50 13.03
CA LYS A 12 -1.99 -20.55 13.55
C LYS A 12 -1.95 -20.71 15.07
N ASP A 13 -2.72 -19.91 15.80
CA ASP A 13 -2.79 -19.97 17.26
C ASP A 13 -3.25 -21.36 17.74
N THR A 14 -4.26 -21.92 17.07
CA THR A 14 -4.77 -23.27 17.35
C THR A 14 -3.70 -24.33 17.04
N GLN A 15 -3.01 -24.23 15.91
CA GLN A 15 -1.95 -25.17 15.54
C GLN A 15 -0.75 -25.12 16.48
N LEU A 16 -0.34 -23.94 16.91
CA LEU A 16 0.79 -23.74 17.82
C LEU A 16 0.53 -24.42 19.17
N PHE A 17 -0.66 -24.22 19.74
CA PHE A 17 -1.06 -24.89 20.98
C PHE A 17 -1.06 -26.42 20.83
N LEU A 18 -1.65 -26.93 19.75
CA LEU A 18 -1.76 -28.37 19.51
C LEU A 18 -0.39 -29.00 19.27
N PHE A 19 0.51 -28.31 18.56
CA PHE A 19 1.88 -28.74 18.31
C PHE A 19 2.69 -28.84 19.61
N TRP A 20 2.61 -27.81 20.46
CA TRP A 20 3.26 -27.83 21.77
C TRP A 20 2.72 -28.97 22.64
N LEU A 21 1.39 -29.08 22.79
CA LEU A 21 0.76 -30.10 23.62
C LEU A 21 1.12 -31.51 23.16
N ALA A 22 1.16 -31.75 21.85
CA ALA A 22 1.45 -33.06 21.27
C ALA A 22 2.90 -33.50 21.50
N ASN A 23 3.86 -32.61 21.21
CA ASN A 23 5.29 -32.93 21.29
C ASN A 23 5.80 -32.91 22.73
N GLU A 24 5.36 -31.97 23.56
CA GLU A 24 5.78 -31.90 24.98
C GLU A 24 5.30 -33.13 25.77
N SER A 25 4.06 -33.56 25.54
CA SER A 25 3.51 -34.77 26.19
C SER A 25 4.21 -36.05 25.71
N LYS A 26 4.55 -36.13 24.42
CA LYS A 26 5.27 -37.27 23.84
C LYS A 26 6.71 -37.34 24.34
N TRP A 27 7.39 -36.20 24.40
CA TRP A 27 8.76 -36.11 24.90
C TRP A 27 8.84 -36.54 26.37
N LEU A 28 8.04 -35.94 27.25
CA LEU A 28 8.04 -36.29 28.68
C LEU A 28 7.69 -37.75 28.95
N PHE A 29 6.79 -38.33 28.13
CA PHE A 29 6.46 -39.74 28.23
C PHE A 29 7.62 -40.67 27.85
N LEU A 30 8.34 -40.36 26.77
CA LEU A 30 9.51 -41.12 26.36
C LEU A 30 10.66 -40.97 27.37
N SER A 31 10.88 -39.76 27.88
CA SER A 31 11.91 -39.47 28.90
C SER A 31 11.65 -40.21 30.22
N ASN A 32 10.42 -40.19 30.74
CA ASN A 32 10.06 -40.92 31.97
C ASN A 32 10.08 -42.45 31.80
N ARG A 33 9.88 -42.95 30.57
CA ARG A 33 9.99 -44.37 30.27
C ARG A 33 11.44 -44.86 30.26
N ASN A 34 12.39 -43.98 29.96
CA ASN A 34 13.82 -44.29 29.94
C ASN A 34 14.50 -44.06 31.31
N ASN A 35 13.88 -43.30 32.24
CA ASN A 35 14.33 -43.12 33.63
C ASN A 35 13.15 -43.29 34.62
N PRO A 36 12.84 -44.51 35.08
CA PRO A 36 11.70 -44.75 35.97
C PRO A 36 12.01 -44.30 37.41
N SER A 37 11.36 -43.23 37.88
CA SER A 37 11.18 -42.99 39.33
C SER A 37 10.14 -43.93 39.94
N PRO A 38 10.12 -44.14 41.28
CA PRO A 38 9.49 -45.31 41.93
C PRO A 38 7.95 -45.36 41.92
N THR A 39 7.26 -44.46 41.23
CA THR A 39 5.80 -44.45 41.13
C THR A 39 5.35 -44.29 39.67
N PRO A 40 5.06 -45.40 38.97
CA PRO A 40 4.50 -45.31 37.63
C PRO A 40 2.99 -45.15 37.73
N GLN A 41 2.48 -43.92 37.70
CA GLN A 41 1.16 -43.74 37.08
C GLN A 41 1.39 -43.86 35.58
N THR A 42 1.20 -45.07 35.04
CA THR A 42 1.20 -45.25 33.59
C THR A 42 -0.03 -44.53 33.07
N PRO A 43 0.11 -43.45 32.28
CA PRO A 43 -1.07 -42.78 31.75
C PRO A 43 -1.82 -43.78 30.84
N GLN A 44 -3.14 -43.93 31.04
CA GLN A 44 -4.05 -44.54 30.05
C GLN A 44 -4.22 -43.58 28.85
N ILE A 45 -3.10 -43.12 28.27
CA ILE A 45 -3.08 -42.18 27.15
C ILE A 45 -2.28 -42.85 26.04
N ASP A 46 -2.91 -43.01 24.87
CA ASP A 46 -2.19 -43.39 23.66
C ASP A 46 -1.38 -42.18 23.17
N ILE A 47 -0.16 -42.07 23.70
CA ILE A 47 0.76 -40.98 23.41
C ILE A 47 1.44 -41.17 22.04
N ASN A 48 1.44 -42.41 21.53
CA ASN A 48 2.02 -42.77 20.23
C ASN A 48 1.00 -42.75 19.08
N GLY A 49 -0.30 -42.78 19.38
CA GLY A 49 -1.37 -42.60 18.40
C GLY A 49 -1.52 -41.16 17.90
N PRO A 50 -2.17 -40.96 16.73
CA PRO A 50 -2.48 -39.64 16.22
C PRO A 50 -3.32 -38.86 17.25
N LEU A 51 -2.99 -37.59 17.47
CA LEU A 51 -3.75 -36.74 18.37
C LEU A 51 -5.22 -36.71 17.90
N ASN A 52 -6.17 -36.62 18.81
CA ASN A 52 -7.57 -36.37 18.51
C ASN A 52 -8.15 -35.46 19.60
N VAL A 53 -9.31 -34.86 19.35
CA VAL A 53 -9.99 -33.92 20.26
C VAL A 53 -10.12 -34.48 21.69
N ASN A 54 -10.49 -35.76 21.83
CA ASN A 54 -10.64 -36.42 23.12
C ASN A 54 -9.31 -36.70 23.83
N GLY A 55 -8.19 -36.65 23.11
CA GLY A 55 -6.84 -36.83 23.63
C GLY A 55 -6.20 -35.55 24.18
N LEU A 56 -6.82 -34.38 23.98
CA LEU A 56 -6.27 -33.09 24.42
C LEU A 56 -6.27 -32.93 25.94
N VAL A 57 -7.43 -33.07 26.59
CA VAL A 57 -7.58 -32.94 28.05
C VAL A 57 -6.70 -33.95 28.82
N PRO A 58 -6.65 -35.25 28.45
CA PRO A 58 -5.76 -36.19 29.11
C PRO A 58 -4.28 -35.78 29.03
N ARG A 59 -3.81 -35.27 27.88
CA ARG A 59 -2.44 -34.81 27.71
C ARG A 59 -2.14 -33.55 28.53
N ALA A 60 -3.09 -32.61 28.62
CA ALA A 60 -2.95 -31.44 29.49
C ALA A 60 -2.82 -31.83 30.96
N ARG A 61 -3.66 -32.75 31.46
CA ARG A 61 -3.56 -33.28 32.83
C ARG A 61 -2.24 -34.00 33.09
N TYR A 62 -1.74 -34.73 32.09
CA TYR A 62 -0.44 -35.40 32.19
C TYR A 62 0.71 -34.41 32.38
N LEU A 63 0.75 -33.32 31.60
CA LEU A 63 1.78 -32.27 31.75
C LEU A 63 1.74 -31.61 33.14
N VAL A 64 0.54 -31.32 33.64
CA VAL A 64 0.36 -30.73 34.98
C VAL A 64 0.78 -31.72 36.09
N SER A 65 0.49 -33.01 35.92
CA SER A 65 0.94 -34.04 36.89
C SER A 65 2.46 -34.14 37.00
N LEU A 66 3.17 -33.72 35.95
CA LEU A 66 4.63 -33.64 35.90
C LEU A 66 5.18 -32.28 36.31
N HIS A 67 4.34 -31.36 36.80
CA HIS A 67 4.70 -30.00 37.20
C HIS A 67 5.37 -29.19 36.07
N GLN A 68 5.01 -29.44 34.81
CA GLN A 68 5.59 -28.73 33.68
C GLN A 68 5.11 -27.27 33.64
N GLN A 69 6.05 -26.33 33.56
CA GLN A 69 5.72 -24.93 33.31
C GLN A 69 5.28 -24.74 31.86
N VAL A 70 4.12 -24.12 31.69
CA VAL A 70 3.56 -23.84 30.37
C VAL A 70 4.12 -22.51 29.88
N PRO A 71 4.74 -22.46 28.70
CA PRO A 71 5.28 -21.21 28.18
C PRO A 71 4.21 -20.13 27.95
N HIS A 72 4.57 -18.86 28.15
CA HIS A 72 3.67 -17.71 28.05
C HIS A 72 2.91 -17.65 26.70
N PHE A 73 3.64 -17.85 25.61
CA PHE A 73 3.08 -17.84 24.25
C PHE A 73 2.03 -18.93 24.00
N VAL A 74 2.12 -20.08 24.68
CA VAL A 74 1.13 -21.17 24.57
C VAL A 74 -0.19 -20.75 25.20
N PHE A 75 -0.14 -20.08 26.36
CA PHE A 75 -1.32 -19.50 26.99
C PHE A 75 -1.93 -18.40 26.14
N SER A 76 -1.11 -17.50 25.60
CA SER A 76 -1.55 -16.42 24.71
C SER A 76 -2.25 -16.97 23.46
N ALA A 77 -1.66 -17.96 22.78
CA ALA A 77 -2.24 -18.62 21.61
C ALA A 77 -3.54 -19.36 21.96
N LEU A 78 -3.58 -20.09 23.07
CA LEU A 78 -4.79 -20.81 23.52
C LEU A 78 -5.93 -19.84 23.86
N ASN A 79 -5.63 -18.75 24.59
CA ASN A 79 -6.62 -17.73 24.95
C ASN A 79 -7.15 -17.00 23.70
N SER A 80 -6.27 -16.63 22.77
CA SER A 80 -6.64 -16.04 21.47
C SER A 80 -7.56 -16.96 20.66
N ALA A 81 -7.23 -18.25 20.57
CA ALA A 81 -8.05 -19.25 19.86
C ALA A 81 -9.44 -19.42 20.51
N ILE A 82 -9.50 -19.51 21.85
CA ILE A 82 -10.74 -19.60 22.61
C ILE A 82 -11.61 -18.37 22.40
N ALA A 83 -11.05 -17.16 22.53
CA ALA A 83 -11.78 -15.90 22.38
C ALA A 83 -12.43 -15.77 21.00
N LYS A 84 -11.69 -16.11 19.93
CA LYS A 84 -12.21 -16.09 18.55
C LYS A 84 -13.32 -17.11 18.34
N ARG A 85 -13.16 -18.33 18.85
CA ARG A 85 -14.20 -19.37 18.77
C ARG A 85 -15.44 -18.99 19.58
N ASN A 86 -15.28 -18.39 20.75
CA ASN A 86 -16.40 -17.87 21.55
C ASN A 86 -17.13 -16.75 20.83
N THR A 87 -16.41 -15.83 20.17
CA THR A 87 -17.01 -14.75 19.38
C THR A 87 -17.84 -15.30 18.22
N ALA A 88 -17.26 -16.22 17.43
CA ALA A 88 -17.98 -16.90 16.36
C ALA A 88 -19.21 -17.63 16.93
N THR A 89 -19.07 -18.42 18.00
CA THR A 89 -20.17 -19.17 18.62
C THR A 89 -21.27 -18.28 19.20
N ALA A 90 -20.90 -17.15 19.82
CA ALA A 90 -21.84 -16.20 20.41
C ALA A 90 -22.71 -15.55 19.32
N SER A 91 -22.11 -15.12 18.21
CA SER A 91 -22.85 -14.63 17.04
C SER A 91 -23.84 -15.68 16.50
N TYR A 92 -23.56 -16.96 16.73
CA TYR A 92 -24.35 -18.09 16.26
C TYR A 92 -25.44 -18.58 17.22
N ARG A 93 -25.39 -18.21 18.51
CA ARG A 93 -26.40 -18.58 19.53
C ARG A 93 -27.61 -17.65 19.53
N VAL A 94 -27.46 -16.41 19.07
CA VAL A 94 -28.53 -15.41 18.97
C VAL A 94 -29.65 -15.85 17.99
N HIS A 95 -29.36 -16.75 17.05
CA HIS A 95 -30.30 -17.25 16.03
C HIS A 95 -31.13 -18.49 16.41
N GLN A 96 -31.31 -18.85 17.68
CA GLN A 96 -32.14 -20.03 18.05
C GLN A 96 -33.65 -19.86 17.78
N GLY A 97 -34.09 -18.74 17.21
CA GLY A 97 -35.50 -18.45 16.89
C GLY A 97 -36.01 -18.94 15.52
N ALA A 98 -35.15 -19.37 14.60
CA ALA A 98 -35.55 -19.90 13.29
C ALA A 98 -35.21 -21.40 13.19
N THR A 99 -36.08 -22.21 12.58
CA THR A 99 -35.94 -23.67 12.43
C THR A 99 -34.53 -24.07 12.00
N VAL A 100 -33.72 -24.54 12.95
CA VAL A 100 -32.34 -24.96 12.72
C VAL A 100 -32.35 -26.32 12.03
N ASP A 101 -31.69 -26.42 10.87
CA ASP A 101 -31.42 -27.70 10.21
C ASP A 101 -30.72 -28.66 11.20
N PRO A 102 -31.19 -29.91 11.38
CA PRO A 102 -30.54 -30.90 12.23
C PRO A 102 -29.04 -31.07 12.00
N ALA A 103 -28.56 -30.96 10.76
CA ALA A 103 -27.13 -31.01 10.45
C ALA A 103 -26.35 -29.81 11.03
N GLN A 104 -26.99 -28.63 11.05
CA GLN A 104 -26.42 -27.41 11.61
C GLN A 104 -26.39 -27.44 13.14
N ALA A 105 -27.43 -27.99 13.78
CA ALA A 105 -27.44 -28.17 15.23
C ALA A 105 -26.31 -29.12 15.69
N ALA A 106 -26.07 -30.20 14.95
CA ALA A 106 -24.96 -31.12 15.20
C ALA A 106 -23.59 -30.45 15.00
N SER A 107 -23.42 -29.64 13.96
CA SER A 107 -22.19 -28.87 13.72
C SER A 107 -21.91 -27.84 14.82
N ASN A 108 -22.93 -27.10 15.26
CA ASN A 108 -22.80 -26.14 16.36
C ASN A 108 -22.44 -26.83 17.69
N ALA A 109 -23.02 -28.00 17.96
CA ALA A 109 -22.70 -28.81 19.14
C ALA A 109 -21.25 -29.32 19.10
N SER A 110 -20.76 -29.75 17.94
CA SER A 110 -19.36 -30.14 17.74
C SER A 110 -18.39 -28.96 17.96
N HIS A 111 -18.74 -27.77 17.45
CA HIS A 111 -17.94 -26.56 17.66
C HIS A 111 -17.85 -26.19 19.14
N GLN A 112 -18.98 -26.22 19.85
CA GLN A 112 -19.03 -25.97 21.29
C GLN A 112 -18.20 -26.97 22.06
N HIS A 113 -18.34 -28.26 21.76
CA HIS A 113 -17.58 -29.33 22.40
C HIS A 113 -16.06 -29.13 22.28
N PHE A 114 -15.57 -28.75 21.09
CA PHE A 114 -14.14 -28.48 20.93
C PHE A 114 -13.70 -27.21 21.66
N THR A 115 -14.50 -26.13 21.63
CA THR A 115 -14.21 -24.91 22.39
C THR A 115 -14.18 -25.18 23.91
N ASP A 116 -15.11 -25.99 24.42
CA ASP A 116 -15.15 -26.41 25.82
C ASP A 116 -13.93 -27.26 26.18
N ILE A 117 -13.42 -28.08 25.25
CA ILE A 117 -12.19 -28.85 25.45
C ILE A 117 -10.96 -27.94 25.49
N LEU A 118 -10.87 -26.93 24.61
CA LEU A 118 -9.79 -25.95 24.67
C LEU A 118 -9.84 -25.14 25.96
N GLN A 119 -11.03 -24.72 26.40
CA GLN A 119 -11.23 -24.04 27.68
C GLN A 119 -10.82 -24.93 28.85
N GLN A 120 -11.22 -26.20 28.85
CA GLN A 120 -10.79 -27.16 29.88
C GLN A 120 -9.27 -27.32 29.90
N CYS A 121 -8.60 -27.39 28.74
CA CYS A 121 -7.15 -27.41 28.68
C CYS A 121 -6.54 -26.13 29.26
N PHE A 122 -7.10 -24.95 28.95
CA PHE A 122 -6.65 -23.66 29.48
C PHE A 122 -6.74 -23.63 31.02
N ASP A 123 -7.88 -24.06 31.55
CA ASP A 123 -8.13 -24.10 33.00
C ASP A 123 -7.20 -25.10 33.70
N ILE A 124 -7.03 -26.31 33.14
CA ILE A 124 -6.15 -27.36 33.67
C ILE A 124 -4.70 -26.90 33.73
N LEU A 125 -4.24 -26.23 32.67
CA LEU A 125 -2.86 -25.75 32.57
C LEU A 125 -2.54 -24.59 33.52
N GLY A 126 -3.55 -24.01 34.21
CA GLY A 126 -3.37 -22.96 35.21
C GLY A 126 -3.77 -21.56 34.74
N GLY A 127 -4.57 -21.44 33.68
CA GLY A 127 -4.90 -20.18 33.01
C GLY A 127 -5.49 -19.06 33.89
N ALA A 128 -6.15 -19.38 35.00
CA ALA A 128 -6.66 -18.36 35.94
C ALA A 128 -5.56 -17.63 36.75
N GLY A 129 -4.38 -18.25 36.90
CA GLY A 129 -3.21 -17.62 37.51
C GLY A 129 -2.39 -16.76 36.54
N TRP A 130 -2.63 -16.90 35.23
CA TRP A 130 -1.89 -16.23 34.16
C TRP A 130 -2.31 -14.75 34.00
N THR A 131 -3.60 -14.43 34.14
CA THR A 131 -4.11 -13.05 34.02
C THR A 131 -3.58 -12.08 35.09
N ASN A 132 -2.93 -12.59 36.15
CA ASN A 132 -2.41 -11.80 37.26
C ASN A 132 -0.87 -11.64 37.24
N SER A 133 -0.16 -12.25 36.30
CA SER A 133 1.30 -12.09 36.16
C SER A 133 1.62 -11.04 35.09
N THR A 134 2.49 -10.11 35.47
CA THR A 134 2.90 -8.89 34.78
C THR A 134 3.27 -9.02 33.30
N GLN A 135 2.90 -7.99 32.54
CA GLN A 135 3.43 -7.63 31.22
C GLN A 135 4.97 -7.64 31.23
N ASP A 136 5.59 -8.54 30.47
CA ASP A 136 6.93 -8.33 29.94
C ASP A 136 6.79 -8.04 28.43
N THR A 137 7.28 -6.87 28.01
CA THR A 137 7.09 -6.26 26.69
C THR A 137 7.97 -6.86 25.58
N ASN A 138 8.56 -8.05 25.80
CA ASN A 138 9.43 -8.76 24.85
C ASN A 138 8.98 -10.21 24.65
N ASP A 139 7.75 -10.43 24.20
CA ASP A 139 7.31 -11.76 23.78
C ASP A 139 8.04 -12.16 22.46
N PRO A 140 8.71 -13.32 22.39
CA PRO A 140 9.35 -13.81 21.16
C PRO A 140 8.31 -14.16 20.08
N SER A 141 8.68 -14.10 18.78
CA SER A 141 7.70 -14.36 17.72
C SER A 141 7.37 -15.82 17.73
N ILE A 142 6.16 -16.10 17.27
CA ILE A 142 5.75 -17.46 16.95
C ILE A 142 6.76 -18.17 16.01
N ARG A 143 7.51 -17.45 15.16
CA ARG A 143 8.52 -18.06 14.28
C ARG A 143 9.82 -18.39 15.02
N ASP A 144 10.30 -17.50 15.87
CA ASP A 144 11.43 -17.76 16.77
C ASP A 144 11.09 -18.90 17.73
N LEU A 145 9.83 -18.99 18.15
CA LEU A 145 9.29 -20.07 18.98
C LEU A 145 9.11 -21.38 18.21
N GLU A 146 8.74 -21.34 16.92
CA GLU A 146 8.71 -22.51 16.03
C GLU A 146 10.13 -23.05 15.79
N ASP A 147 11.11 -22.16 15.55
CA ASP A 147 12.52 -22.51 15.38
C ASP A 147 13.15 -22.95 16.72
N GLU A 148 12.77 -22.35 17.86
CA GLU A 148 13.17 -22.76 19.21
C GLU A 148 12.56 -24.12 19.57
N LEU A 149 11.26 -24.34 19.37
CA LEU A 149 10.62 -25.63 19.63
C LEU A 149 11.18 -26.72 18.72
N SER A 150 11.29 -26.46 17.41
CA SER A 150 11.83 -27.44 16.47
C SER A 150 13.32 -27.70 16.69
N SER A 151 14.13 -26.69 17.06
CA SER A 151 15.54 -26.89 17.45
C SER A 151 15.67 -27.64 18.78
N ARG A 152 14.82 -27.35 19.77
CA ARG A 152 14.75 -28.06 21.05
C ARG A 152 14.42 -29.54 20.85
N PHE A 153 13.45 -29.86 20.00
CA PHE A 153 13.11 -31.25 19.68
C PHE A 153 14.12 -31.94 18.74
N LYS A 154 14.80 -31.22 17.84
CA LYS A 154 15.87 -31.76 16.97
C LYS A 154 17.19 -32.03 17.71
N ALA A 155 17.62 -31.17 18.63
CA ALA A 155 18.84 -31.34 19.41
C ALA A 155 18.83 -32.61 20.27
N LEU A 156 17.64 -33.04 20.71
CA LEU A 156 17.41 -34.26 21.47
C LEU A 156 17.50 -35.55 20.62
N ASN A 157 17.50 -35.44 19.29
CA ASN A 157 17.65 -36.58 18.38
C ASN A 157 19.13 -36.96 18.17
N VAL A 158 20.06 -36.02 18.41
CA VAL A 158 21.51 -36.19 18.19
C VAL A 158 22.20 -36.80 19.42
N GLN A 159 21.71 -36.52 20.64
CA GLN A 159 22.36 -36.98 21.89
C GLN A 159 22.33 -38.51 22.13
N ASN A 160 21.69 -39.30 21.28
CA ASN A 160 21.64 -40.77 21.39
C ASN A 160 22.57 -41.51 20.41
N ASN A 161 23.27 -40.82 19.50
CA ASN A 161 24.11 -41.49 18.49
C ASN A 161 25.62 -41.42 18.73
N ASP A 162 26.10 -40.66 19.73
CA ASP A 162 27.54 -40.53 19.98
C ASP A 162 28.06 -41.59 20.96
N ALA A 163 28.14 -42.82 20.45
CA ALA A 163 29.09 -43.83 20.93
C ALA A 163 29.53 -44.75 19.79
N SER A 164 30.11 -44.19 18.73
CA SER A 164 31.31 -44.74 18.05
C SER A 164 31.71 -43.83 16.89
N SER A 165 32.87 -43.19 17.07
CA SER A 165 33.65 -42.43 16.09
C SER A 165 33.88 -43.20 14.78
N GLU A 166 33.72 -42.58 13.61
CA GLU A 166 34.79 -41.90 12.85
C GLU A 166 34.23 -41.31 11.53
N GLU A 167 34.93 -40.27 11.09
CA GLU A 167 34.64 -39.26 10.07
C GLU A 167 34.40 -39.80 8.64
N GLU A 168 33.54 -39.11 7.87
CA GLU A 168 34.01 -38.37 6.68
C GLU A 168 32.91 -37.46 6.10
N GLU A 169 33.35 -36.25 5.76
CA GLU A 169 32.63 -35.13 5.16
C GLU A 169 32.14 -35.43 3.74
N GLU A 170 31.01 -34.83 3.31
CA GLU A 170 31.04 -33.71 2.35
C GLU A 170 29.66 -33.42 1.69
N ALA A 171 29.38 -32.12 1.71
CA ALA A 171 28.83 -31.26 0.66
C ALA A 171 27.91 -31.81 -0.47
N ILE A 172 26.72 -31.20 -0.45
CA ILE A 172 25.79 -30.85 -1.54
C ILE A 172 26.42 -30.76 -2.94
N SER A 173 25.85 -31.45 -3.94
CA SER A 173 25.70 -30.89 -5.29
C SER A 173 24.61 -31.55 -6.15
N SER A 174 23.96 -30.66 -6.90
CA SER A 174 22.95 -30.74 -7.96
C SER A 174 22.93 -31.93 -8.94
N ARG A 175 21.69 -32.28 -9.36
CA ARG A 175 21.26 -33.09 -10.54
C ARG A 175 22.03 -32.75 -11.85
N PRO A 176 22.06 -33.58 -12.94
CA PRO A 176 20.96 -34.44 -13.45
C PRO A 176 21.32 -35.71 -14.31
N ARG A 177 20.26 -36.51 -14.62
CA ARG A 177 20.02 -37.32 -15.84
C ARG A 177 21.08 -38.37 -16.28
N GLN A 178 20.71 -39.66 -16.31
CA GLN A 178 20.49 -40.44 -17.55
C GLN A 178 20.32 -41.97 -17.34
N GLN A 179 19.37 -42.50 -18.12
CA GLN A 179 19.34 -43.80 -18.80
C GLN A 179 19.14 -45.12 -18.03
N ARG A 180 17.97 -45.71 -18.32
CA ARG A 180 17.66 -47.15 -18.29
C ARG A 180 18.64 -47.96 -19.15
N LYS A 181 19.01 -49.16 -18.71
CA LYS A 181 18.67 -50.46 -19.36
C LYS A 181 19.22 -51.70 -18.58
N PRO A 182 18.73 -52.92 -18.87
CA PRO A 182 18.54 -54.00 -17.90
C PRO A 182 19.42 -55.25 -18.15
N GLY A 183 19.53 -56.14 -17.15
CA GLY A 183 19.98 -57.53 -17.34
C GLY A 183 19.71 -58.37 -16.08
N LYS A 184 18.74 -59.29 -16.07
CA LYS A 184 18.79 -60.71 -16.47
C LYS A 184 19.66 -61.62 -15.57
N GLY A 185 18.96 -62.49 -14.82
CA GLY A 185 19.45 -63.77 -14.27
C GLY A 185 18.43 -64.37 -13.29
N LYS A 186 17.51 -65.27 -13.72
CA LYS A 186 17.55 -66.75 -13.52
C LYS A 186 18.04 -67.17 -12.12
N GLY A 187 17.38 -67.99 -11.31
CA GLY A 187 16.12 -68.73 -11.42
C GLY A 187 16.00 -69.72 -10.24
N LYS A 188 14.76 -70.20 -10.02
CA LYS A 188 14.32 -71.49 -9.45
C LYS A 188 14.71 -71.95 -8.02
N LYS A 189 13.61 -72.29 -7.32
CA LYS A 189 13.27 -73.55 -6.60
C LYS A 189 13.41 -73.62 -5.06
N LYS A 190 12.21 -73.59 -4.44
CA LYS A 190 11.67 -74.45 -3.37
C LYS A 190 12.65 -75.40 -2.63
N GLY A 191 12.66 -75.27 -1.31
CA GLY A 191 12.94 -76.34 -0.36
C GLY A 191 12.49 -75.96 1.06
N LYS A 192 11.46 -76.64 1.59
CA LYS A 192 11.01 -76.52 2.99
C LYS A 192 11.90 -77.40 3.88
N SER A 193 12.44 -76.89 4.99
CA SER A 193 12.56 -77.65 6.25
C SER A 193 12.75 -76.78 7.50
N LYS A 194 11.91 -77.12 8.49
CA LYS A 194 11.74 -76.72 9.89
C LYS A 194 12.94 -76.24 10.73
N LYS A 195 12.63 -75.21 11.56
CA LYS A 195 12.98 -74.92 12.97
C LYS A 195 14.45 -74.98 13.44
N ALA A 196 14.98 -73.80 13.77
CA ALA A 196 15.82 -73.59 14.96
C ALA A 196 15.51 -72.20 15.57
N LYS A 197 15.49 -72.13 16.91
CA LYS A 197 15.08 -71.01 17.76
C LYS A 197 15.87 -69.73 17.44
N GLY A 198 15.17 -68.69 16.99
CA GLY A 198 15.69 -67.32 16.97
C GLY A 198 15.65 -66.72 18.37
N LYS A 199 16.82 -66.27 18.85
CA LYS A 199 16.93 -65.29 19.93
C LYS A 199 16.10 -64.06 19.55
N GLN A 200 15.33 -63.53 20.49
CA GLN A 200 14.72 -62.21 20.35
C GLN A 200 15.83 -61.20 20.01
N PRO A 201 15.69 -60.41 18.93
CA PRO A 201 16.46 -59.18 18.81
C PRO A 201 16.02 -58.24 19.95
N ALA A 202 17.01 -57.58 20.56
CA ALA A 202 16.80 -56.53 21.54
C ALA A 202 15.89 -55.45 20.96
N LYS A 203 14.98 -54.91 21.78
CA LYS A 203 14.18 -53.73 21.43
C LYS A 203 15.11 -52.59 21.04
N GLU A 204 14.97 -52.09 19.82
CA GLU A 204 15.52 -50.79 19.42
C GLU A 204 14.96 -49.70 20.37
N PRO A 205 15.78 -48.71 20.77
CA PRO A 205 15.29 -47.58 21.55
C PRO A 205 14.27 -46.78 20.71
N VAL A 206 13.14 -46.43 21.32
CA VAL A 206 12.09 -45.63 20.67
C VAL A 206 12.61 -44.20 20.52
N VAL A 207 12.94 -43.82 19.30
CA VAL A 207 13.37 -42.46 18.94
C VAL A 207 12.15 -41.53 18.93
N HIS A 208 12.29 -40.31 19.47
CA HIS A 208 11.24 -39.30 19.40
C HIS A 208 11.17 -38.72 17.97
N GLU A 209 10.24 -39.22 17.17
CA GLU A 209 9.86 -38.57 15.91
C GLU A 209 8.93 -37.38 16.20
N GLU A 210 9.37 -36.17 15.85
CA GLU A 210 8.61 -34.92 15.97
C GLU A 210 7.29 -35.01 15.18
N ILE A 211 6.17 -34.70 15.83
CA ILE A 211 4.86 -34.63 15.18
C ILE A 211 4.79 -33.29 14.43
N SER A 212 4.78 -33.34 13.10
CA SER A 212 4.74 -32.12 12.28
C SER A 212 3.42 -31.38 12.43
N MET A 213 3.46 -30.04 12.33
CA MET A 213 2.25 -29.19 12.34
C MET A 213 1.25 -29.57 11.24
N GLU A 214 1.74 -30.10 10.10
CA GLU A 214 0.91 -30.56 8.98
C GLU A 214 0.04 -31.77 9.33
N SER A 215 0.51 -32.65 10.23
CA SER A 215 -0.27 -33.79 10.71
C SER A 215 -1.40 -33.41 11.67
N LEU A 216 -1.33 -32.20 12.25
CA LEU A 216 -2.28 -31.65 13.22
C LEU A 216 -3.34 -30.74 12.57
N ARG A 217 -3.26 -30.49 11.25
CA ARG A 217 -4.17 -29.59 10.50
C ARG A 217 -5.64 -30.01 10.51
N ASN A 218 -5.95 -31.29 10.76
CA ASN A 218 -7.27 -31.91 10.52
C ASN A 218 -7.86 -32.64 11.74
N LEU A 219 -7.48 -32.25 12.97
CA LEU A 219 -7.86 -32.95 14.19
C LEU A 219 -9.37 -33.00 14.48
N ASP A 220 -10.13 -32.11 13.87
CA ASP A 220 -11.55 -31.92 14.16
C ASP A 220 -12.50 -32.77 13.26
N GLY A 221 -11.97 -33.56 12.31
CA GLY A 221 -12.78 -34.44 11.44
C GLY A 221 -13.53 -33.72 10.30
N GLN A 222 -14.28 -34.48 9.46
CA GLN A 222 -15.01 -33.93 8.31
C GLN A 222 -16.10 -32.91 8.69
N ASP A 223 -16.73 -33.06 9.86
CA ASP A 223 -17.74 -32.11 10.38
C ASP A 223 -17.15 -30.76 10.81
N ALA A 224 -15.82 -30.68 10.96
CA ALA A 224 -15.14 -29.45 11.32
C ALA A 224 -14.64 -28.62 10.14
N MET A 225 -14.70 -29.15 8.92
CA MET A 225 -14.48 -28.35 7.73
C MET A 225 -15.56 -27.26 7.60
N ALA A 226 -16.83 -27.62 7.88
CA ALA A 226 -17.95 -26.66 7.89
C ALA A 226 -17.81 -25.63 9.02
N ALA A 227 -17.41 -26.07 10.22
CA ALA A 227 -17.23 -25.17 11.37
C ALA A 227 -16.04 -24.21 11.19
N ASN A 228 -14.90 -24.71 10.68
CA ASN A 228 -13.74 -23.87 10.37
C ASN A 228 -14.01 -22.91 9.21
N TYR A 229 -14.85 -23.30 8.25
CA TYR A 229 -15.32 -22.40 7.19
C TYR A 229 -16.18 -21.26 7.75
N LEU A 230 -17.07 -21.53 8.72
CA LEU A 230 -17.87 -20.48 9.38
C LEU A 230 -17.01 -19.47 10.14
N ILE A 231 -15.93 -19.90 10.81
CA ILE A 231 -14.97 -19.00 11.46
C ILE A 231 -14.24 -18.16 10.41
N ALA A 232 -13.83 -18.77 9.29
CA ALA A 232 -13.14 -18.09 8.19
C ALA A 232 -14.01 -16.99 7.59
N VAL A 233 -15.27 -17.32 7.33
CA VAL A 233 -16.27 -16.43 6.77
C VAL A 233 -16.60 -15.28 7.72
N HIS A 234 -16.77 -15.54 9.03
CA HIS A 234 -16.98 -14.49 10.05
C HIS A 234 -15.78 -13.55 10.15
N SER A 235 -14.57 -14.11 10.17
CA SER A 235 -13.30 -13.35 10.18
C SER A 235 -13.14 -12.45 8.95
N ALA A 236 -13.47 -12.97 7.77
CA ALA A 236 -13.43 -12.21 6.54
C ALA A 236 -14.45 -11.06 6.57
N ALA A 237 -15.65 -11.32 7.11
CA ALA A 237 -16.68 -10.31 7.26
C ALA A 237 -16.28 -9.16 8.17
N GLN A 238 -15.76 -9.49 9.36
CA GLN A 238 -15.22 -8.50 10.28
C GLN A 238 -14.13 -7.66 9.61
N GLN A 239 -13.17 -8.30 8.93
CA GLN A 239 -12.11 -7.57 8.25
C GLN A 239 -12.67 -6.59 7.21
N TRP A 240 -13.52 -7.01 6.26
CA TRP A 240 -13.98 -6.07 5.23
C TRP A 240 -14.87 -4.95 5.80
N ILE A 241 -15.59 -5.18 6.91
CA ILE A 241 -16.39 -4.12 7.56
C ILE A 241 -15.46 -3.06 8.16
N GLU A 242 -14.43 -3.49 8.89
CA GLU A 242 -13.39 -2.62 9.45
C GLU A 242 -12.71 -1.79 8.36
N LEU A 243 -12.28 -2.46 7.30
CA LEU A 243 -11.61 -1.83 6.17
C LEU A 243 -12.53 -0.84 5.45
N ARG A 244 -13.78 -1.21 5.17
CA ARG A 244 -14.74 -0.34 4.48
C ARG A 244 -15.01 0.94 5.28
N TRP A 245 -15.18 0.84 6.59
CA TRP A 245 -15.39 2.02 7.43
C TRP A 245 -14.22 2.99 7.34
N PHE A 246 -12.99 2.50 7.49
CA PHE A 246 -11.80 3.33 7.38
C PHE A 246 -11.75 4.04 6.01
N ILE A 247 -12.00 3.30 4.93
CA ILE A 247 -12.01 3.87 3.58
C ILE A 247 -13.14 4.89 3.38
N GLN A 248 -14.34 4.67 3.95
CA GLN A 248 -15.42 5.66 3.93
C GLN A 248 -15.04 6.96 4.63
N CYS A 249 -14.34 6.88 5.77
CA CYS A 249 -13.82 8.05 6.46
C CYS A 249 -12.82 8.82 5.59
N LEU A 250 -11.88 8.13 4.94
CA LEU A 250 -10.93 8.79 4.02
C LEU A 250 -11.65 9.49 2.86
N TRP A 251 -12.66 8.87 2.24
CA TRP A 251 -13.41 9.51 1.17
C TRP A 251 -14.26 10.70 1.64
N ARG A 252 -14.65 10.73 2.93
CA ARG A 252 -15.24 11.92 3.54
C ARG A 252 -14.20 13.01 3.66
N GLU A 253 -13.00 12.72 4.13
CA GLU A 253 -11.91 13.69 4.21
C GLU A 253 -11.56 14.25 2.82
N VAL A 254 -11.60 13.43 1.77
CA VAL A 254 -11.40 13.92 0.38
C VAL A 254 -12.47 14.93 -0.01
N ALA A 255 -13.74 14.60 0.26
CA ALA A 255 -14.88 15.39 -0.19
C ALA A 255 -15.12 16.65 0.67
N TYR A 256 -14.83 16.62 1.96
CA TYR A 256 -15.17 17.70 2.91
C TYR A 256 -13.96 18.40 3.51
N ASP A 257 -12.80 17.74 3.61
CA ASP A 257 -11.61 18.24 4.33
C ASP A 257 -10.37 18.35 3.42
N GLU A 258 -10.58 18.36 2.10
CA GLU A 258 -9.56 18.57 1.07
C GLU A 258 -8.40 17.56 1.02
N LEU A 259 -8.56 16.36 1.59
CA LEU A 259 -7.59 15.29 1.41
C LEU A 259 -7.42 14.93 -0.09
N ASN A 260 -6.19 14.65 -0.51
CA ASN A 260 -5.92 14.29 -1.89
C ASN A 260 -6.52 12.93 -2.26
N SER A 261 -7.30 12.93 -3.34
CA SER A 261 -7.99 11.75 -3.84
C SER A 261 -7.05 10.58 -4.21
N ALA A 262 -5.79 10.86 -4.62
CA ALA A 262 -4.80 9.82 -4.90
C ALA A 262 -4.33 9.09 -3.65
N VAL A 263 -4.23 9.77 -2.51
CA VAL A 263 -3.87 9.16 -1.21
C VAL A 263 -4.96 8.19 -0.79
N ALA A 264 -6.22 8.64 -0.77
CA ALA A 264 -7.35 7.79 -0.41
C ALA A 264 -7.52 6.58 -1.36
N ALA A 265 -7.28 6.78 -2.65
CA ALA A 265 -7.33 5.69 -3.63
C ALA A 265 -6.18 4.68 -3.46
N ALA A 266 -4.96 5.13 -3.19
CA ALA A 266 -3.82 4.26 -2.92
C ALA A 266 -4.05 3.41 -1.66
N THR A 267 -4.52 4.02 -0.57
CA THR A 267 -4.90 3.31 0.67
C THR A 267 -6.03 2.31 0.42
N SER A 268 -7.02 2.68 -0.40
CA SER A 268 -8.10 1.76 -0.78
C SER A 268 -7.59 0.51 -1.52
N LYS A 269 -6.54 0.63 -2.36
CA LYS A 269 -5.94 -0.53 -3.03
C LYS A 269 -5.25 -1.48 -2.06
N VAL A 270 -4.61 -0.96 -1.01
CA VAL A 270 -4.06 -1.80 0.08
C VAL A 270 -5.20 -2.57 0.77
N ALA A 271 -6.32 -1.90 1.07
CA ALA A 271 -7.50 -2.55 1.65
C ALA A 271 -8.05 -3.66 0.74
N VAL A 272 -8.17 -3.40 -0.57
CA VAL A 272 -8.63 -4.40 -1.55
C VAL A 272 -7.68 -5.59 -1.61
N SER A 273 -6.37 -5.37 -1.61
CA SER A 273 -5.35 -6.43 -1.60
C SER A 273 -5.44 -7.29 -0.33
N MET A 274 -5.72 -6.69 0.84
CA MET A 274 -5.98 -7.44 2.07
C MET A 274 -7.18 -8.37 1.94
N VAL A 275 -8.32 -7.90 1.42
CA VAL A 275 -9.52 -8.72 1.20
C VAL A 275 -9.25 -9.82 0.16
N GLN A 276 -8.51 -9.51 -0.90
CA GLN A 276 -8.12 -10.46 -1.94
C GLN A 276 -7.24 -11.59 -1.39
N ARG A 277 -6.27 -11.27 -0.53
CA ARG A 277 -5.41 -12.27 0.15
C ARG A 277 -6.22 -13.15 1.09
N THR A 278 -7.11 -12.57 1.90
CA THR A 278 -8.03 -13.34 2.75
C THR A 278 -8.89 -14.29 1.92
N ASN A 279 -9.43 -13.82 0.78
CA ASN A 279 -10.19 -14.67 -0.13
C ASN A 279 -9.34 -15.81 -0.72
N ALA A 280 -8.10 -15.53 -1.13
CA ALA A 280 -7.20 -16.54 -1.66
C ALA A 280 -6.85 -17.62 -0.62
N ALA A 281 -6.61 -17.22 0.63
CA ALA A 281 -6.37 -18.13 1.75
C ALA A 281 -7.60 -19.01 2.02
N MET A 282 -8.80 -18.43 2.05
CA MET A 282 -10.05 -19.18 2.20
C MET A 282 -10.29 -20.16 1.05
N LEU A 283 -10.02 -19.76 -0.20
CA LEU A 283 -10.20 -20.65 -1.35
C LEU A 283 -9.23 -21.84 -1.33
N ALA A 284 -8.00 -21.63 -0.83
CA ALA A 284 -7.01 -22.69 -0.68
C ALA A 284 -7.43 -23.73 0.37
N ASP A 285 -8.04 -23.28 1.48
CA ASP A 285 -8.51 -24.15 2.56
C ASP A 285 -9.89 -24.77 2.29
N PHE A 286 -10.75 -24.08 1.53
CA PHE A 286 -12.13 -24.50 1.23
C PHE A 286 -12.44 -24.41 -0.28
N PRO A 287 -11.88 -25.31 -1.12
CA PRO A 287 -12.11 -25.30 -2.56
C PRO A 287 -13.61 -25.37 -2.90
N GLY A 288 -14.06 -24.49 -3.80
CA GLY A 288 -15.47 -24.39 -4.21
C GLY A 288 -16.35 -23.50 -3.33
N ASN A 289 -15.87 -23.06 -2.16
CA ASN A 289 -16.61 -22.19 -1.25
C ASN A 289 -16.12 -20.72 -1.24
N GLY A 290 -15.23 -20.32 -2.15
CA GLY A 290 -14.67 -18.97 -2.18
C GLY A 290 -15.52 -17.90 -2.89
N SER A 291 -16.63 -18.25 -3.53
CA SER A 291 -17.48 -17.24 -4.19
C SER A 291 -18.14 -16.32 -3.17
N TYR A 292 -18.30 -15.03 -3.51
CA TYR A 292 -18.98 -14.08 -2.64
C TYR A 292 -20.37 -14.55 -2.17
N PRO A 293 -21.29 -15.04 -3.05
CA PRO A 293 -22.59 -15.49 -2.59
C PRO A 293 -22.53 -16.73 -1.70
N THR A 294 -21.52 -17.59 -1.83
CA THR A 294 -21.33 -18.73 -0.92
C THR A 294 -20.93 -18.27 0.48
N ILE A 295 -20.06 -17.26 0.57
CA ILE A 295 -19.62 -16.66 1.84
C ILE A 295 -20.79 -15.94 2.50
N VAL A 296 -21.52 -15.08 1.78
CA VAL A 296 -22.64 -14.33 2.37
C VAL A 296 -23.80 -15.23 2.79
N ARG A 297 -24.11 -16.29 2.04
CA ARG A 297 -25.12 -17.28 2.49
C ARG A 297 -24.67 -18.00 3.76
N ALA A 298 -23.38 -18.28 3.92
CA ALA A 298 -22.86 -18.88 5.14
C ALA A 298 -22.97 -17.92 6.34
N LEU A 299 -22.70 -16.62 6.14
CA LEU A 299 -22.92 -15.58 7.16
C LEU A 299 -24.39 -15.46 7.57
N ALA A 300 -25.28 -15.39 6.59
CA ALA A 300 -26.71 -15.17 6.80
C ALA A 300 -27.51 -16.47 7.07
N ARG A 301 -26.83 -17.63 7.14
CA ARG A 301 -27.47 -18.96 7.27
C ARG A 301 -28.57 -19.22 6.24
N GLY A 302 -28.32 -18.80 5.00
CA GLY A 302 -29.20 -19.01 3.85
C GLY A 302 -29.96 -17.75 3.44
N ASP A 303 -30.65 -17.09 4.37
CA ASP A 303 -31.52 -15.95 4.05
C ASP A 303 -30.96 -14.61 4.54
N VAL A 304 -30.32 -13.90 3.60
CA VAL A 304 -29.73 -12.57 3.81
C VAL A 304 -30.79 -11.51 4.08
N GLU A 305 -32.02 -11.69 3.58
CA GLU A 305 -33.06 -10.66 3.69
C GLU A 305 -33.68 -10.60 5.09
N HIS A 306 -33.59 -11.71 5.84
CA HIS A 306 -34.17 -11.84 7.19
C HIS A 306 -33.13 -11.88 8.32
N ALA A 307 -31.84 -11.69 8.02
CA ALA A 307 -30.76 -11.85 9.00
C ALA A 307 -30.59 -10.70 10.02
N HIS A 308 -31.33 -9.59 9.92
CA HIS A 308 -31.14 -8.32 10.66
C HIS A 308 -30.82 -8.46 12.17
N GLY A 309 -29.86 -7.67 12.66
CA GLY A 309 -29.59 -7.52 14.10
C GLY A 309 -28.85 -8.70 14.75
N THR A 310 -28.25 -9.58 13.96
CA THR A 310 -27.73 -10.86 14.47
C THR A 310 -26.23 -11.07 14.33
N PHE A 311 -25.55 -10.20 13.58
CA PHE A 311 -24.10 -10.26 13.45
C PHE A 311 -23.45 -9.39 14.51
N ILE A 312 -22.47 -9.96 15.21
CA ILE A 312 -21.75 -9.30 16.28
C ILE A 312 -20.31 -9.07 15.82
N ILE A 313 -19.86 -7.82 15.87
CA ILE A 313 -18.46 -7.42 15.68
C ILE A 313 -17.83 -7.20 17.04
N ASN A 314 -16.65 -7.79 17.27
CA ASN A 314 -15.78 -7.38 18.36
C ASN A 314 -14.83 -6.30 17.86
N LEU A 315 -15.17 -5.06 18.17
CA LEU A 315 -14.23 -3.94 18.08
C LEU A 315 -13.39 -3.93 19.37
N ASP A 316 -12.23 -3.25 19.33
CA ASP A 316 -11.19 -3.23 20.37
C ASP A 316 -11.66 -3.33 21.83
N SER A 317 -10.79 -3.83 22.72
CA SER A 317 -11.04 -4.04 24.16
C SER A 317 -11.61 -2.84 24.93
N GLU A 318 -11.50 -1.62 24.39
CA GLU A 318 -12.06 -0.40 24.96
C GLU A 318 -13.50 -0.08 24.48
N THR A 319 -13.89 -0.54 23.29
CA THR A 319 -15.18 -0.18 22.65
C THR A 319 -16.28 -1.24 22.77
N GLY A 320 -15.92 -2.44 23.22
CA GLY A 320 -16.85 -3.54 23.46
C GLY A 320 -17.44 -4.17 22.20
N THR A 321 -18.26 -5.18 22.43
CA THR A 321 -18.98 -5.95 21.42
C THR A 321 -20.15 -5.15 20.84
N ARG A 322 -20.25 -5.01 19.51
CA ARG A 322 -21.34 -4.27 18.83
C ARG A 322 -22.16 -5.16 17.90
N THR A 323 -23.45 -4.85 17.78
CA THR A 323 -24.40 -5.61 16.94
C THR A 323 -24.71 -4.84 15.67
N ILE A 324 -24.52 -5.46 14.51
CA ILE A 324 -24.83 -4.87 13.21
C ILE A 324 -26.34 -4.87 12.98
N GLN A 325 -26.89 -3.68 12.72
CA GLN A 325 -28.30 -3.52 12.38
C GLN A 325 -28.57 -3.82 10.89
N ASP A 326 -27.88 -3.14 9.97
CA ASP A 326 -28.04 -3.31 8.53
C ASP A 326 -27.02 -4.32 7.95
N ILE A 327 -27.41 -5.59 7.99
CA ILE A 327 -26.57 -6.68 7.49
C ILE A 327 -26.42 -6.63 5.96
N GLN A 328 -27.41 -6.14 5.23
CA GLN A 328 -27.33 -6.10 3.77
C GLN A 328 -26.27 -5.11 3.30
N GLU A 329 -26.22 -3.94 3.92
CA GLU A 329 -25.16 -2.98 3.67
C GLU A 329 -23.81 -3.49 4.14
N GLN A 330 -23.68 -3.98 5.37
CA GLN A 330 -22.37 -4.40 5.91
C GLN A 330 -21.79 -5.64 5.21
N PHE A 331 -22.65 -6.52 4.69
CA PHE A 331 -22.21 -7.64 3.87
C PHE A 331 -22.02 -7.27 2.40
N LEU A 332 -22.25 -6.02 2.00
CA LEU A 332 -22.09 -5.51 0.62
C LEU A 332 -23.10 -6.09 -0.38
N TYR A 333 -24.23 -6.59 0.14
CA TYR A 333 -25.18 -7.41 -0.62
C TYR A 333 -25.89 -6.62 -1.72
N ASN A 334 -26.21 -5.35 -1.47
CA ASN A 334 -26.83 -4.47 -2.45
C ASN A 334 -25.92 -4.18 -3.65
N THR A 335 -24.61 -4.02 -3.41
CA THR A 335 -23.61 -3.85 -4.48
C THR A 335 -23.42 -5.13 -5.27
N TYR A 336 -23.38 -6.29 -4.61
CA TYR A 336 -23.37 -7.58 -5.30
C TYR A 336 -24.62 -7.79 -6.18
N LYS A 337 -25.83 -7.49 -5.69
CA LYS A 337 -27.07 -7.57 -6.47
C LYS A 337 -26.98 -6.72 -7.73
N ALA A 338 -26.47 -5.48 -7.62
CA ALA A 338 -26.27 -4.58 -8.76
C ALA A 338 -25.26 -5.13 -9.78
N LEU A 339 -24.10 -5.62 -9.32
CA LEU A 339 -23.08 -6.23 -10.17
C LEU A 339 -23.60 -7.47 -10.89
N LYS A 340 -24.32 -8.34 -10.17
CA LYS A 340 -24.95 -9.54 -10.74
C LYS A 340 -25.96 -9.18 -11.81
N ASP A 341 -26.86 -8.23 -11.53
CA ASP A 341 -27.88 -7.80 -12.48
C ASP A 341 -27.26 -7.18 -13.75
N PHE A 342 -26.19 -6.40 -13.59
CA PHE A 342 -25.38 -5.92 -14.71
C PHE A 342 -24.81 -7.08 -15.54
N LEU A 343 -24.10 -8.02 -14.91
CA LEU A 343 -23.45 -9.13 -15.61
C LEU A 343 -24.46 -10.04 -16.33
N VAL A 344 -25.60 -10.33 -15.71
CA VAL A 344 -26.68 -11.13 -16.33
C VAL A 344 -27.20 -10.42 -17.59
N ASP A 345 -27.48 -9.12 -17.50
CA ASP A 345 -28.01 -8.34 -18.63
C ASP A 345 -26.98 -8.16 -19.75
N PHE A 346 -25.74 -7.80 -19.40
CA PHE A 346 -24.67 -7.57 -20.36
C PHE A 346 -24.31 -8.86 -21.12
N ARG A 347 -24.22 -10.00 -20.44
CA ARG A 347 -23.85 -11.29 -21.08
C ARG A 347 -24.88 -11.79 -22.09
N HIS A 348 -26.12 -11.31 -21.98
CA HIS A 348 -27.18 -11.58 -22.96
C HIS A 348 -26.99 -10.79 -24.26
N THR A 349 -26.55 -9.52 -24.18
CA THR A 349 -26.42 -8.67 -25.38
C THR A 349 -25.00 -8.63 -25.95
N ARG A 350 -23.96 -8.65 -25.10
CA ARG A 350 -22.52 -8.48 -25.39
C ARG A 350 -22.20 -7.37 -26.38
N SER A 351 -23.07 -6.36 -26.41
CA SER A 351 -23.05 -5.28 -27.39
C SER A 351 -22.62 -3.96 -26.79
N GLY A 352 -22.47 -3.90 -25.45
CA GLY A 352 -22.31 -2.65 -24.71
C GLY A 352 -23.63 -1.93 -24.41
N ARG A 353 -24.76 -2.42 -24.95
CA ARG A 353 -26.10 -1.85 -24.71
C ARG A 353 -26.87 -2.61 -23.63
N PRO A 354 -27.52 -1.90 -22.69
CA PRO A 354 -28.47 -2.53 -21.80
C PRO A 354 -29.70 -3.05 -22.54
N SER A 355 -30.27 -4.16 -22.05
CA SER A 355 -31.50 -4.71 -22.63
C SER A 355 -32.67 -3.74 -22.47
N ARG A 356 -33.75 -3.94 -23.25
CA ARG A 356 -34.97 -3.12 -23.13
C ARG A 356 -35.53 -3.13 -21.70
N ASN A 357 -35.42 -4.26 -20.99
CA ASN A 357 -35.88 -4.38 -19.61
C ASN A 357 -34.97 -3.62 -18.65
N MET A 358 -33.65 -3.71 -18.82
CA MET A 358 -32.71 -2.95 -18.00
C MET A 358 -32.84 -1.44 -18.23
N LYS A 359 -32.97 -0.99 -19.49
CA LYS A 359 -33.20 0.43 -19.81
C LYS A 359 -34.45 0.99 -19.14
N LYS A 360 -35.54 0.21 -19.09
CA LYS A 360 -36.76 0.62 -18.36
C LYS A 360 -36.52 0.78 -16.86
N ARG A 361 -35.64 -0.03 -16.26
CA ARG A 361 -35.30 0.04 -14.83
C ARG A 361 -34.42 1.22 -14.47
N PHE A 362 -33.74 1.85 -15.43
CA PHE A 362 -32.91 3.04 -15.16
C PHE A 362 -33.73 4.29 -14.85
N GLY A 363 -34.95 4.41 -15.38
CA GLY A 363 -35.83 5.57 -15.14
C GLY A 363 -35.15 6.93 -15.37
N ASN A 364 -35.63 7.96 -14.65
CA ASN A 364 -34.96 9.25 -14.55
C ASN A 364 -34.04 9.22 -13.32
N TRP A 365 -32.75 8.97 -13.53
CA TRP A 365 -31.75 9.05 -12.48
C TRP A 365 -31.18 10.47 -12.41
N ASP A 366 -31.30 11.10 -11.25
CA ASP A 366 -30.80 12.46 -11.01
C ASP A 366 -29.49 12.43 -10.21
N PRO A 367 -28.33 12.77 -10.79
CA PRO A 367 -27.05 12.79 -10.10
C PRO A 367 -26.97 13.80 -8.95
N VAL A 368 -27.79 14.87 -8.96
CA VAL A 368 -27.74 15.95 -7.97
C VAL A 368 -28.86 15.86 -6.94
N ALA A 369 -29.56 14.73 -6.89
CA ALA A 369 -30.60 14.47 -5.90
C ALA A 369 -30.07 14.65 -4.47
N ILE A 370 -30.80 15.43 -3.66
CA ILE A 370 -30.50 15.61 -2.24
C ILE A 370 -30.97 14.35 -1.50
N LEU A 371 -30.02 13.51 -1.10
CA LEU A 371 -30.31 12.17 -0.55
C LEU A 371 -31.08 12.20 0.78
N MET A 372 -31.00 13.30 1.54
CA MET A 372 -31.81 13.53 2.74
C MET A 372 -33.31 13.51 2.45
N ASN A 373 -33.73 13.98 1.27
CA ASN A 373 -35.14 14.11 0.90
C ASN A 373 -35.75 12.81 0.35
N LEU A 374 -34.91 11.80 0.09
CA LEU A 374 -35.34 10.51 -0.40
C LEU A 374 -35.69 9.58 0.77
N SER A 375 -36.57 8.61 0.56
CA SER A 375 -36.73 7.49 1.47
C SER A 375 -35.54 6.52 1.40
N HIS A 376 -35.44 5.58 2.34
CA HIS A 376 -34.39 4.57 2.34
C HIS A 376 -34.38 3.74 1.04
N ASP A 377 -35.55 3.26 0.60
CA ASP A 377 -35.69 2.47 -0.63
C ASP A 377 -35.34 3.28 -1.88
N GLU A 378 -35.73 4.56 -1.92
CA GLU A 378 -35.38 5.46 -3.03
C GLU A 378 -33.87 5.70 -3.11
N ARG A 379 -33.18 5.86 -1.98
CA ARG A 379 -31.70 5.96 -1.96
C ARG A 379 -31.02 4.69 -2.45
N LEU A 380 -31.49 3.53 -2.00
CA LEU A 380 -30.96 2.24 -2.46
C LEU A 380 -31.17 2.05 -3.97
N ALA A 381 -32.36 2.39 -4.47
CA ALA A 381 -32.66 2.36 -5.90
C ALA A 381 -31.79 3.33 -6.70
N TRP A 382 -31.62 4.56 -6.21
CA TRP A 382 -30.78 5.59 -6.81
C TRP A 382 -29.32 5.12 -6.96
N ARG A 383 -28.74 4.57 -5.90
CA ARG A 383 -27.37 4.02 -5.92
C ARG A 383 -27.25 2.80 -6.81
N ARG A 384 -28.24 1.91 -6.81
CA ARG A 384 -28.27 0.73 -7.69
C ARG A 384 -28.24 1.14 -9.17
N ILE A 385 -28.99 2.17 -9.56
CA ILE A 385 -28.99 2.67 -10.94
C ILE A 385 -27.62 3.25 -11.30
N TYR A 386 -27.01 4.04 -10.41
CA TYR A 386 -25.65 4.54 -10.59
C TYR A 386 -24.65 3.41 -10.85
N ILE A 387 -24.63 2.38 -9.99
CA ILE A 387 -23.69 1.24 -10.12
C ILE A 387 -23.78 0.60 -11.50
N ILE A 388 -25.01 0.29 -11.96
CA ILE A 388 -25.20 -0.43 -13.22
C ILE A 388 -24.80 0.46 -14.41
N LYS A 389 -25.19 1.75 -14.40
CA LYS A 389 -24.77 2.70 -15.44
C LYS A 389 -23.24 2.83 -15.52
N TRP A 390 -22.60 2.96 -14.36
CA TRP A 390 -21.14 3.08 -14.25
C TRP A 390 -20.42 1.82 -14.76
N LEU A 391 -20.92 0.62 -14.44
CA LEU A 391 -20.36 -0.65 -14.94
C LEU A 391 -20.49 -0.81 -16.46
N TYR A 392 -21.59 -0.34 -17.07
CA TYR A 392 -21.73 -0.29 -18.53
C TYR A 392 -20.66 0.59 -19.17
N ASP A 393 -20.49 1.81 -18.67
CA ASP A 393 -19.48 2.73 -19.18
C ASP A 393 -18.06 2.18 -18.97
N LEU A 394 -17.77 1.58 -17.80
CA LEU A 394 -16.48 0.95 -17.50
C LEU A 394 -16.13 -0.12 -18.53
N VAL A 395 -17.04 -1.08 -18.76
CA VAL A 395 -16.80 -2.20 -19.69
C VAL A 395 -16.73 -1.72 -21.13
N ASN A 396 -17.52 -0.71 -21.52
CA ASN A 396 -17.47 -0.15 -22.87
C ASN A 396 -16.13 0.54 -23.15
N VAL A 397 -15.61 1.31 -22.19
CA VAL A 397 -14.32 2.01 -22.32
C VAL A 397 -13.14 1.04 -22.22
N SER A 398 -13.17 0.08 -21.29
CA SER A 398 -12.07 -0.88 -21.10
C SER A 398 -11.91 -1.84 -22.28
N SER A 399 -13.02 -2.28 -22.89
CA SER A 399 -13.00 -3.29 -23.95
C SER A 399 -12.79 -2.72 -25.36
N ALA A 400 -12.91 -1.40 -25.51
CA ALA A 400 -12.87 -0.67 -26.77
C ALA A 400 -11.73 -1.08 -27.72
N ALA A 401 -10.49 -0.94 -27.25
CA ALA A 401 -9.29 -1.14 -28.06
C ALA A 401 -9.12 -2.61 -28.48
N GLN A 402 -9.41 -3.55 -27.57
CA GLN A 402 -9.32 -4.99 -27.79
C GLN A 402 -10.44 -5.48 -28.71
N LEU A 403 -11.68 -4.98 -28.54
CA LEU A 403 -12.79 -5.31 -29.43
C LEU A 403 -12.51 -4.85 -30.86
N LYS A 404 -12.01 -3.63 -31.03
CA LYS A 404 -11.63 -3.13 -32.36
C LYS A 404 -10.52 -3.99 -32.98
N SER A 405 -9.47 -4.25 -32.22
CA SER A 405 -8.35 -5.10 -32.66
C SER A 405 -8.84 -6.50 -33.06
N ASN A 406 -9.74 -7.09 -32.28
CA ASN A 406 -10.31 -8.41 -32.57
C ASN A 406 -11.19 -8.41 -33.82
N ARG A 407 -12.01 -7.37 -34.03
CA ARG A 407 -12.84 -7.19 -35.23
C ARG A 407 -12.01 -7.02 -36.50
N ALA A 408 -10.81 -6.46 -36.39
CA ALA A 408 -9.88 -6.27 -37.51
C ALA A 408 -9.12 -7.55 -37.91
N LEU A 409 -9.14 -8.61 -37.09
CA LEU A 409 -8.49 -9.89 -37.43
C LEU A 409 -9.25 -10.62 -38.54
N THR A 410 -8.51 -11.25 -39.47
CA THR A 410 -9.08 -12.10 -40.53
C THR A 410 -9.94 -13.24 -39.96
N ARG A 411 -9.63 -13.68 -38.73
CA ARG A 411 -10.45 -14.60 -37.94
C ARG A 411 -10.54 -14.04 -36.51
N PRO A 412 -11.64 -13.35 -36.17
CA PRO A 412 -11.86 -12.86 -34.81
C PRO A 412 -11.81 -14.02 -33.81
N ARG A 413 -11.16 -13.80 -32.67
CA ARG A 413 -11.20 -14.72 -31.52
C ARG A 413 -12.57 -14.65 -30.86
N ASN A 414 -12.98 -15.73 -30.21
CA ASN A 414 -14.15 -15.68 -29.35
C ASN A 414 -13.89 -14.69 -28.21
N LEU A 415 -14.94 -14.01 -27.74
CA LEU A 415 -14.81 -12.94 -26.75
C LEU A 415 -14.30 -13.46 -25.40
N GLU A 416 -14.59 -14.73 -25.08
CA GLU A 416 -14.09 -15.44 -23.90
C GLU A 416 -12.57 -15.72 -23.93
N ASP A 417 -11.96 -15.74 -25.12
CA ASP A 417 -10.54 -16.04 -25.32
C ASP A 417 -9.68 -14.76 -25.49
N VAL A 418 -10.32 -13.60 -25.48
CA VAL A 418 -9.63 -12.31 -25.58
C VAL A 418 -9.00 -11.97 -24.22
N ASN A 419 -7.72 -11.56 -24.25
CA ASN A 419 -7.07 -11.02 -23.06
C ASN A 419 -7.52 -9.57 -22.82
N TRP A 420 -8.33 -9.37 -21.78
CA TRP A 420 -8.86 -8.05 -21.38
C TRP A 420 -7.93 -7.28 -20.43
N ALA A 421 -6.89 -7.92 -19.88
CA ALA A 421 -5.95 -7.31 -18.92
C ALA A 421 -4.93 -6.33 -19.54
N GLY A 422 -4.98 -6.14 -20.86
CA GLY A 422 -4.24 -5.09 -21.57
C GLY A 422 -3.37 -5.60 -22.72
N GLY A 423 -3.38 -4.85 -23.81
CA GLY A 423 -2.34 -4.84 -24.85
C GLY A 423 -1.60 -3.50 -24.81
N ASP A 424 -0.90 -3.11 -25.90
CA ASP A 424 -0.05 -1.90 -25.96
C ASP A 424 -0.77 -0.54 -25.70
N ARG A 425 -2.10 -0.52 -25.57
CA ARG A 425 -2.90 0.71 -25.39
C ARG A 425 -3.74 0.65 -24.12
N ARG A 426 -3.46 1.58 -23.19
CA ARG A 426 -4.19 1.75 -21.93
C ARG A 426 -5.34 2.73 -22.11
N THR A 427 -6.56 2.34 -21.72
CA THR A 427 -7.78 3.17 -21.85
C THR A 427 -8.30 3.69 -20.52
N ILE A 428 -7.92 3.07 -19.40
CA ILE A 428 -8.34 3.49 -18.05
C ILE A 428 -7.08 3.58 -17.17
N PHE A 429 -6.95 4.64 -16.39
CA PHE A 429 -5.88 4.76 -15.40
C PHE A 429 -6.41 4.33 -14.01
N GLY A 430 -5.57 3.68 -13.22
CA GLY A 430 -5.82 3.33 -11.83
C GLY A 430 -6.63 2.05 -11.60
N LEU A 431 -7.55 1.69 -12.51
CA LEU A 431 -8.49 0.57 -12.36
C LEU A 431 -8.35 -0.54 -13.43
N ASN A 432 -7.19 -0.64 -14.09
CA ASN A 432 -6.98 -1.58 -15.20
C ASN A 432 -7.33 -3.05 -14.87
N GLU A 433 -6.81 -3.57 -13.76
CA GLU A 433 -7.02 -4.97 -13.36
C GLU A 433 -8.50 -5.24 -13.03
N PHE A 434 -9.11 -4.39 -12.21
CA PHE A 434 -10.53 -4.48 -11.89
C PHE A 434 -11.41 -4.38 -13.15
N ALA A 435 -11.14 -3.40 -14.02
CA ALA A 435 -11.88 -3.23 -15.27
C ALA A 435 -11.72 -4.46 -16.17
N ALA A 436 -10.53 -5.05 -16.25
CA ALA A 436 -10.28 -6.27 -17.00
C ALA A 436 -11.06 -7.47 -16.44
N ASP A 437 -11.12 -7.64 -15.12
CA ASP A 437 -11.88 -8.71 -14.49
C ASP A 437 -13.39 -8.57 -14.69
N ILE A 438 -13.94 -7.37 -14.50
CA ILE A 438 -15.35 -7.10 -14.80
C ILE A 438 -15.65 -7.34 -16.29
N THR A 439 -14.77 -6.89 -17.18
CA THR A 439 -14.91 -7.09 -18.64
C THR A 439 -14.87 -8.57 -19.00
N ARG A 440 -13.92 -9.32 -18.44
CA ARG A 440 -13.81 -10.77 -18.63
C ARG A 440 -15.08 -11.50 -18.17
N MET A 441 -15.62 -11.12 -17.01
CA MET A 441 -16.89 -11.67 -16.52
C MET A 441 -18.07 -11.30 -17.44
N ALA A 442 -18.11 -10.06 -17.94
CA ALA A 442 -19.18 -9.57 -18.81
C ALA A 442 -19.15 -10.19 -20.22
N MET A 443 -17.96 -10.57 -20.72
CA MET A 443 -17.77 -11.16 -22.05
C MET A 443 -17.93 -12.69 -22.08
N GLN A 444 -18.05 -13.34 -20.91
CA GLN A 444 -18.06 -14.81 -20.78
C GLN A 444 -19.34 -15.49 -21.26
N ASP A 445 -19.21 -16.68 -21.90
CA ASP A 445 -20.33 -17.51 -22.39
C ASP A 445 -21.41 -17.68 -21.31
N SER A 446 -22.67 -17.37 -21.64
CA SER A 446 -23.89 -17.55 -20.83
C SER A 446 -24.00 -18.88 -20.07
N LYS A 447 -23.30 -19.93 -20.52
CA LYS A 447 -23.23 -21.24 -19.85
C LYS A 447 -22.64 -21.20 -18.43
N PHE A 448 -21.77 -20.24 -18.12
CA PHE A 448 -21.19 -20.09 -16.79
C PHE A 448 -22.17 -19.36 -15.85
N ARG A 449 -22.37 -19.84 -14.63
CA ARG A 449 -23.20 -19.11 -13.65
C ARG A 449 -22.47 -17.85 -13.18
N VAL A 450 -23.16 -16.71 -13.19
CA VAL A 450 -22.58 -15.42 -12.71
C VAL A 450 -22.12 -15.53 -11.26
N ASP A 451 -22.89 -16.25 -10.42
CA ASP A 451 -22.61 -16.42 -8.99
C ASP A 451 -21.21 -16.99 -8.72
N ASP A 452 -20.76 -17.92 -9.56
CA ASP A 452 -19.49 -18.62 -9.37
C ASP A 452 -18.29 -17.76 -9.81
N LEU A 453 -18.53 -16.70 -10.59
CA LEU A 453 -17.49 -15.80 -11.09
C LEU A 453 -17.17 -14.66 -10.10
N ILE A 454 -18.15 -14.24 -9.30
CA ILE A 454 -18.00 -13.09 -8.41
C ILE A 454 -17.32 -13.51 -7.11
N GLN A 455 -16.22 -12.82 -6.79
CA GLN A 455 -15.37 -13.05 -5.63
C GLN A 455 -15.53 -11.87 -4.65
N PRO A 456 -15.25 -12.04 -3.35
CA PRO A 456 -15.38 -10.98 -2.34
C PRO A 456 -14.66 -9.67 -2.70
N HIS A 457 -13.42 -9.74 -3.16
CA HIS A 457 -12.64 -8.55 -3.51
C HIS A 457 -13.25 -7.77 -4.69
N HIS A 458 -13.92 -8.43 -5.65
CA HIS A 458 -14.65 -7.73 -6.71
C HIS A 458 -15.78 -6.86 -6.15
N VAL A 459 -16.54 -7.41 -5.18
CA VAL A 459 -17.66 -6.69 -4.55
C VAL A 459 -17.15 -5.60 -3.63
N PHE A 460 -16.10 -5.88 -2.86
CA PHE A 460 -15.46 -4.93 -1.96
C PHE A 460 -14.89 -3.72 -2.71
N GLN A 461 -14.12 -3.94 -3.77
CA GLN A 461 -13.58 -2.84 -4.57
C GLN A 461 -14.70 -2.02 -5.23
N LEU A 462 -15.73 -2.68 -5.77
CA LEU A 462 -16.90 -1.97 -6.30
C LEU A 462 -17.61 -1.17 -5.22
N GLN A 463 -17.73 -1.70 -3.99
CA GLN A 463 -18.29 -0.97 -2.87
C GLN A 463 -17.45 0.27 -2.53
N CYS A 464 -16.13 0.18 -2.48
CA CYS A 464 -15.27 1.34 -2.24
C CYS A 464 -15.45 2.43 -3.33
N ILE A 465 -15.62 2.02 -4.59
CA ILE A 465 -15.92 2.94 -5.69
C ILE A 465 -17.27 3.64 -5.47
N VAL A 466 -18.28 2.88 -5.05
CA VAL A 466 -19.62 3.40 -4.79
C VAL A 466 -19.65 4.32 -3.58
N ASP A 467 -19.00 3.91 -2.49
CA ASP A 467 -18.91 4.67 -1.25
C ASP A 467 -18.24 6.02 -1.49
N SER A 468 -17.17 6.07 -2.30
CA SER A 468 -16.52 7.35 -2.66
C SER A 468 -17.52 8.36 -3.25
N PHE A 469 -18.45 7.89 -4.08
CA PHE A 469 -19.47 8.74 -4.68
C PHE A 469 -20.60 9.05 -3.70
N THR A 470 -21.14 8.06 -2.99
CA THR A 470 -22.25 8.32 -2.06
C THR A 470 -21.84 9.20 -0.89
N VAL A 471 -20.61 9.05 -0.39
CA VAL A 471 -20.05 9.90 0.67
C VAL A 471 -19.94 11.35 0.19
N SER A 472 -19.47 11.59 -1.04
CA SER A 472 -19.47 12.95 -1.62
C SER A 472 -20.88 13.56 -1.75
N ARG A 473 -21.92 12.73 -1.73
CA ARG A 473 -23.34 13.13 -1.72
C ARG A 473 -23.96 13.15 -0.32
N GLY A 474 -23.12 13.10 0.71
CA GLY A 474 -23.53 13.13 2.11
C GLY A 474 -24.02 11.80 2.66
N TRP A 475 -23.90 10.69 1.95
CA TRP A 475 -24.37 9.38 2.42
C TRP A 475 -23.23 8.44 2.79
N MET A 476 -23.09 8.20 4.10
CA MET A 476 -22.14 7.29 4.72
C MET A 476 -22.88 6.19 5.50
N ILE A 477 -22.25 5.03 5.65
CA ILE A 477 -22.81 3.89 6.40
C ILE A 477 -21.83 3.53 7.54
N PRO A 478 -22.12 3.96 8.78
CA PRO A 478 -21.37 3.60 9.97
C PRO A 478 -21.40 2.10 10.27
N MET A 479 -20.45 1.62 11.08
CA MET A 479 -20.37 0.19 11.44
C MET A 479 -21.61 -0.30 12.20
N ASP A 480 -22.13 0.50 13.15
CA ASP A 480 -23.08 0.06 14.17
C ASP A 480 -24.44 0.76 14.11
N ASP A 481 -24.54 1.79 13.28
CA ASP A 481 -25.71 2.64 13.19
C ASP A 481 -26.34 2.56 11.79
N ASN A 482 -27.55 3.06 11.69
CA ASN A 482 -28.23 3.26 10.43
C ASN A 482 -27.49 4.29 9.56
N HIS A 483 -27.91 4.38 8.30
CA HIS A 483 -27.34 5.26 7.29
C HIS A 483 -27.20 6.70 7.82
N ASN A 484 -25.97 7.23 7.82
CA ASN A 484 -25.71 8.63 8.11
C ASN A 484 -25.89 9.45 6.84
N ILE A 485 -26.75 10.47 6.89
CA ILE A 485 -27.11 11.29 5.75
C ILE A 485 -26.93 12.77 6.10
N GLY A 486 -25.87 13.35 5.54
CA GLY A 486 -25.51 14.76 5.55
C GLY A 486 -25.84 15.47 4.23
N GLY A 487 -25.44 16.74 4.14
CA GLY A 487 -25.56 17.53 2.90
C GLY A 487 -24.49 17.12 1.89
N PRO A 488 -24.72 17.28 0.57
CA PRO A 488 -23.71 16.98 -0.44
C PRO A 488 -22.49 17.89 -0.27
N ALA A 489 -21.29 17.35 -0.51
CA ALA A 489 -20.06 18.12 -0.51
C ALA A 489 -20.01 19.12 -1.67
N ASN A 490 -19.38 20.28 -1.45
CA ASN A 490 -19.00 21.18 -2.53
C ASN A 490 -17.63 20.75 -3.09
N PHE A 491 -17.62 19.62 -3.79
CA PHE A 491 -16.40 18.92 -4.19
C PHE A 491 -16.38 18.64 -5.69
N GLN A 492 -15.30 19.05 -6.36
CA GLN A 492 -15.03 18.69 -7.74
C GLN A 492 -14.26 17.38 -7.80
N VAL A 493 -14.88 16.35 -8.37
CA VAL A 493 -14.35 14.98 -8.45
C VAL A 493 -12.98 14.90 -9.14
N THR A 494 -12.69 15.82 -10.05
CA THR A 494 -11.44 15.89 -10.82
C THR A 494 -10.41 16.89 -10.27
N ARG A 495 -10.66 17.51 -9.10
CA ARG A 495 -9.85 18.62 -8.54
C ARG A 495 -8.34 18.39 -8.68
N GLU A 496 -7.80 17.31 -8.15
CA GLU A 496 -6.34 17.09 -8.17
C GLU A 496 -5.81 16.71 -9.56
N ILE A 497 -6.63 16.08 -10.40
CA ILE A 497 -6.28 15.82 -11.81
C ILE A 497 -6.18 17.15 -12.58
N ASP A 498 -7.13 18.05 -12.34
CA ASP A 498 -7.20 19.34 -13.00
C ASP A 498 -6.01 20.22 -12.60
N LEU A 499 -5.51 20.10 -11.36
CA LEU A 499 -4.25 20.70 -10.91
C LEU A 499 -3.02 20.03 -11.56
N PHE A 500 -2.93 18.70 -11.55
CA PHE A 500 -1.82 17.95 -12.17
C PHE A 500 -1.68 18.25 -13.67
N LEU A 501 -2.80 18.38 -14.38
CA LEU A 501 -2.84 18.72 -15.81
C LEU A 501 -2.88 20.24 -16.08
N ASP A 502 -3.05 21.06 -15.04
CA ASP A 502 -3.32 22.50 -15.12
C ASP A 502 -4.39 22.89 -16.15
N ARG A 503 -5.55 22.20 -16.12
CA ARG A 503 -6.62 22.40 -17.12
C ARG A 503 -7.21 23.80 -17.11
N GLU A 504 -7.29 24.41 -15.94
CA GLU A 504 -7.75 25.78 -15.75
C GLU A 504 -6.66 26.81 -16.06
N LYS A 505 -5.44 26.34 -16.34
CA LYS A 505 -4.28 27.15 -16.67
C LYS A 505 -3.98 28.17 -15.57
N ILE A 506 -4.01 27.73 -14.32
CA ILE A 506 -3.74 28.51 -13.12
C ILE A 506 -2.24 28.72 -12.97
N PHE A 507 -1.43 27.71 -13.28
CA PHE A 507 0.01 27.72 -13.03
C PHE A 507 0.82 28.34 -14.17
N VAL A 508 1.95 28.96 -13.83
CA VAL A 508 2.90 29.48 -14.83
C VAL A 508 3.54 28.32 -15.60
N SER A 509 3.84 27.21 -14.94
CA SER A 509 4.45 26.02 -15.55
C SER A 509 3.52 25.25 -16.49
N GLY A 510 2.21 25.40 -16.35
CA GLY A 510 1.21 24.64 -17.10
C GLY A 510 1.06 23.18 -16.68
N GLY A 511 1.37 22.84 -15.42
CA GLY A 511 1.23 21.48 -14.88
C GLY A 511 2.16 20.48 -15.56
N PHE A 512 1.86 19.18 -15.45
CA PHE A 512 2.66 18.13 -16.08
C PHE A 512 2.77 18.26 -17.61
N PRO A 513 1.69 18.50 -18.38
CA PRO A 513 1.76 18.48 -19.84
C PRO A 513 2.69 19.54 -20.42
N LEU A 514 2.53 20.80 -20.02
CA LEU A 514 3.36 21.88 -20.52
C LEU A 514 4.80 21.79 -19.99
N SER A 515 4.98 21.35 -18.74
CA SER A 515 6.31 21.12 -18.18
C SER A 515 7.07 20.03 -18.95
N ALA A 516 6.41 18.92 -19.30
CA ALA A 516 7.00 17.84 -20.09
C ALA A 516 7.36 18.29 -21.51
N GLN A 517 6.46 19.02 -22.18
CA GLN A 517 6.71 19.55 -23.53
C GLN A 517 7.82 20.59 -23.53
N SER A 518 7.84 21.49 -22.55
CA SER A 518 8.89 22.49 -22.46
C SER A 518 10.23 21.87 -22.11
N MET A 519 10.28 20.91 -21.18
CA MET A 519 11.49 20.15 -20.90
C MET A 519 11.99 19.44 -22.15
N ALA A 520 11.10 18.83 -22.95
CA ALA A 520 11.46 18.17 -24.20
C ALA A 520 12.13 19.13 -25.21
N GLY A 521 11.57 20.34 -25.37
CA GLY A 521 12.16 21.38 -26.22
C GLY A 521 13.53 21.81 -25.73
N THR A 522 13.66 22.16 -24.45
CA THR A 522 14.95 22.55 -23.86
C THR A 522 15.98 21.43 -23.99
N LEU A 523 15.62 20.17 -23.72
CA LEU A 523 16.51 19.01 -23.89
C LEU A 523 17.04 18.89 -25.33
N GLN A 524 16.15 19.04 -26.32
CA GLN A 524 16.53 18.97 -27.73
C GLN A 524 17.49 20.09 -28.13
N ASP A 525 17.27 21.30 -27.62
CA ASP A 525 18.04 22.49 -28.01
C ASP A 525 19.40 22.56 -27.30
N THR A 526 19.49 22.00 -26.09
CA THR A 526 20.59 22.32 -25.15
C THR A 526 21.44 21.13 -24.74
N CYS A 527 20.95 19.89 -24.89
CA CYS A 527 21.66 18.69 -24.43
C CYS A 527 22.41 18.03 -25.59
N GLU A 528 23.75 17.97 -25.49
CA GLU A 528 24.60 17.35 -26.51
C GLU A 528 24.33 15.84 -26.67
N ASP A 529 23.93 15.17 -25.58
CA ASP A 529 23.64 13.73 -25.56
C ASP A 529 22.16 13.42 -25.92
N PHE A 530 21.39 14.39 -26.43
CA PHE A 530 19.98 14.23 -26.80
C PHE A 530 19.65 12.98 -27.65
N PRO A 531 20.48 12.57 -28.64
CA PRO A 531 20.21 11.34 -29.40
C PRO A 531 20.06 10.09 -28.53
N ILE A 532 20.70 10.04 -27.36
CA ILE A 532 20.61 8.93 -26.39
C ILE A 532 19.26 8.96 -25.67
N HIS A 533 18.76 10.14 -25.32
CA HIS A 533 17.53 10.33 -24.54
C HIS A 533 16.26 10.30 -25.40
N ARG A 534 16.38 10.44 -26.72
CA ARG A 534 15.25 10.60 -27.65
C ARG A 534 14.16 9.53 -27.50
N THR A 535 14.53 8.25 -27.41
CA THR A 535 13.55 7.16 -27.30
C THR A 535 12.75 7.27 -26.00
N LEU A 536 13.43 7.51 -24.88
CA LEU A 536 12.80 7.68 -23.58
C LEU A 536 11.89 8.91 -23.54
N LEU A 537 12.32 10.01 -24.17
CA LEU A 537 11.51 11.22 -24.27
C LEU A 537 10.22 10.98 -25.07
N ILE A 538 10.27 10.16 -26.14
CA ILE A 538 9.07 9.75 -26.88
C ILE A 538 8.11 8.95 -25.99
N ASP A 539 8.61 8.09 -25.10
CA ASP A 539 7.76 7.34 -24.16
C ASP A 539 7.13 8.25 -23.09
N ILE A 540 7.87 9.25 -22.60
CA ILE A 540 7.37 10.29 -21.67
C ILE A 540 6.25 11.09 -22.33
N LEU A 541 6.48 11.61 -23.54
CA LEU A 541 5.47 12.41 -24.27
C LEU A 541 4.25 11.58 -24.68
N ARG A 542 4.42 10.28 -24.94
CA ARG A 542 3.28 9.37 -25.16
C ARG A 542 2.43 9.19 -23.90
N SER A 543 3.08 9.19 -22.73
CA SER A 543 2.40 9.10 -21.44
C SER A 543 1.67 10.40 -21.12
N GLU A 544 2.28 11.55 -21.39
CA GLU A 544 1.64 12.86 -21.35
C GLU A 544 0.37 12.91 -22.21
N GLU A 545 0.45 12.51 -23.48
CA GLU A 545 -0.70 12.46 -24.37
C GLU A 545 -1.80 11.53 -23.81
N ALA A 546 -1.42 10.38 -23.23
CA ALA A 546 -2.38 9.48 -22.61
C ALA A 546 -3.05 10.07 -21.36
N PHE A 547 -2.31 10.82 -20.53
CA PHE A 547 -2.89 11.51 -19.37
C PHE A 547 -3.89 12.57 -19.81
N VAL A 548 -3.54 13.43 -20.77
CA VAL A 548 -4.44 14.47 -21.28
C VAL A 548 -5.73 13.88 -21.87
N ASN A 549 -5.66 12.71 -22.50
CA ASN A 549 -6.80 12.12 -23.20
C ASN A 549 -7.65 11.16 -22.35
N CYS A 550 -7.14 10.65 -21.22
CA CYS A 550 -7.81 9.56 -20.49
C CYS A 550 -7.87 9.75 -18.96
N LEU A 551 -7.22 10.77 -18.39
CA LEU A 551 -7.21 11.01 -16.94
C LEU A 551 -8.30 12.00 -16.54
N GLY A 552 -9.33 11.58 -15.80
CA GLY A 552 -10.40 12.46 -15.28
C GLY A 552 -11.41 12.95 -16.33
N GLU A 553 -11.02 12.96 -17.60
CA GLU A 553 -11.92 13.08 -18.73
C GLU A 553 -11.42 12.14 -19.81
N HIS A 554 -12.29 11.23 -20.26
CA HIS A 554 -11.93 10.32 -21.33
C HIS A 554 -12.28 10.94 -22.68
N VAL A 555 -11.40 10.82 -23.68
CA VAL A 555 -11.59 11.29 -25.06
C VAL A 555 -12.95 10.88 -25.67
N TYR A 556 -13.49 9.76 -25.20
CA TYR A 556 -14.82 9.26 -25.51
C TYR A 556 -15.97 10.23 -25.16
N ALA A 557 -15.82 10.99 -24.08
CA ALA A 557 -16.82 11.94 -23.60
C ALA A 557 -16.93 13.19 -24.50
N GLY A 558 -15.86 13.54 -25.23
CA GLY A 558 -15.78 14.76 -26.05
C GLY A 558 -16.52 14.71 -27.41
N GLY A 559 -17.12 13.57 -27.76
CA GLY A 559 -17.96 13.41 -28.96
C GLY A 559 -17.28 13.79 -30.28
N GLU A 560 -18.07 14.28 -31.25
CA GLU A 560 -17.57 14.68 -32.58
C GLU A 560 -16.57 15.85 -32.55
N VAL A 561 -16.69 16.76 -31.57
CA VAL A 561 -15.84 17.96 -31.47
C VAL A 561 -14.40 17.55 -31.15
N TYR A 562 -14.22 16.63 -30.19
CA TYR A 562 -12.90 16.10 -29.85
C TYR A 562 -12.35 15.19 -30.97
N ALA A 563 -13.21 14.39 -31.61
CA ALA A 563 -12.85 13.56 -32.75
C ALA A 563 -12.38 14.36 -33.98
N ARG A 564 -12.80 15.63 -34.13
CA ARG A 564 -12.28 16.56 -35.15
C ARG A 564 -10.93 17.15 -34.73
N ALA A 565 -10.72 17.41 -33.45
CA ALA A 565 -9.47 17.99 -32.92
C ALA A 565 -8.30 17.00 -32.92
N LYS A 566 -8.55 15.70 -32.70
CA LYS A 566 -7.52 14.64 -32.74
C LYS A 566 -7.96 13.44 -33.59
N PRO A 567 -7.77 13.48 -34.92
CA PRO A 567 -8.24 12.45 -35.85
C PRO A 567 -7.68 11.06 -35.56
N GLN A 568 -6.48 10.95 -34.99
CA GLN A 568 -5.85 9.66 -34.70
C GLN A 568 -6.61 8.82 -33.65
N PHE A 569 -7.41 9.47 -32.80
CA PHE A 569 -8.24 8.79 -31.81
C PHE A 569 -9.66 8.50 -32.31
N ARG A 570 -10.14 9.24 -33.32
CA ARG A 570 -11.49 9.07 -33.89
C ARG A 570 -11.76 7.63 -34.29
N ASP A 571 -10.82 7.01 -35.00
CA ASP A 571 -11.00 5.64 -35.47
C ASP A 571 -11.08 4.63 -34.31
N LEU A 572 -10.41 4.90 -33.18
CA LEU A 572 -10.35 3.96 -32.04
C LEU A 572 -11.71 3.85 -31.33
N TRP A 573 -12.49 4.92 -31.34
CA TRP A 573 -13.75 5.04 -30.60
C TRP A 573 -14.99 4.85 -31.47
N ASP A 574 -14.81 4.64 -32.76
CA ASP A 574 -15.91 4.35 -33.69
C ASP A 574 -16.55 2.98 -33.34
N GLY A 575 -17.86 3.00 -33.13
CA GLY A 575 -18.65 1.81 -32.76
C GLY A 575 -18.67 1.45 -31.26
N ILE A 576 -18.33 2.38 -30.36
CA ILE A 576 -18.53 2.25 -28.91
C ILE A 576 -19.87 2.87 -28.51
N GLU A 577 -20.54 2.26 -27.53
CA GLU A 577 -21.88 2.63 -27.09
C GLU A 577 -21.90 3.85 -26.17
N PRO A 578 -22.70 4.91 -26.48
CA PRO A 578 -22.86 6.14 -25.70
C PRO A 578 -22.92 5.92 -24.19
N SER A 579 -22.39 6.87 -23.42
CA SER A 579 -22.47 6.84 -21.96
C SER A 579 -23.91 6.64 -21.49
N GLN A 580 -24.12 5.76 -20.51
CA GLN A 580 -25.44 5.50 -19.92
C GLN A 580 -25.94 6.65 -19.02
N PHE A 581 -25.09 7.65 -18.76
CA PHE A 581 -25.46 8.89 -18.07
C PHE A 581 -26.09 9.93 -19.02
N GLY A 582 -25.98 9.74 -20.34
CA GLY A 582 -26.59 10.59 -21.35
C GLY A 582 -25.58 11.55 -22.00
N ALA A 583 -26.03 12.26 -23.04
CA ALA A 583 -25.14 13.13 -23.83
C ALA A 583 -24.62 14.34 -23.04
N ALA A 584 -25.42 14.89 -22.11
CA ALA A 584 -25.01 16.01 -21.26
C ALA A 584 -23.93 15.59 -20.22
N ASP A 585 -23.88 14.31 -19.88
CA ASP A 585 -22.96 13.73 -18.90
C ASP A 585 -22.13 12.60 -19.53
N ALA A 586 -21.63 12.84 -20.75
CA ALA A 586 -20.86 11.84 -21.50
C ALA A 586 -19.57 11.41 -20.78
N ASN A 587 -19.04 12.22 -19.85
CA ASN A 587 -17.94 11.89 -18.96
C ASN A 587 -18.40 11.25 -17.62
N GLY A 588 -19.61 10.69 -17.56
CA GLY A 588 -20.20 10.15 -16.33
C GLY A 588 -19.33 9.10 -15.61
N LEU A 589 -18.51 8.35 -16.35
CA LEU A 589 -17.56 7.38 -15.80
C LEU A 589 -16.59 8.01 -14.79
N HIS A 590 -16.03 9.18 -15.10
CA HIS A 590 -15.11 9.91 -14.22
C HIS A 590 -15.86 10.91 -13.34
N LYS A 591 -16.80 11.67 -13.92
CA LYS A 591 -17.55 12.74 -13.25
C LYS A 591 -18.27 12.26 -11.97
N TYR A 592 -18.72 11.01 -11.94
CA TYR A 592 -19.41 10.43 -10.80
C TYR A 592 -18.57 9.39 -10.04
N SER A 593 -17.25 9.36 -10.22
CA SER A 593 -16.37 8.39 -9.58
C SER A 593 -15.10 9.04 -9.01
N PRO A 594 -15.17 9.56 -7.76
CA PRO A 594 -13.99 10.05 -7.02
C PRO A 594 -12.89 8.99 -6.91
N TYR A 595 -13.27 7.73 -6.66
CA TYR A 595 -12.32 6.62 -6.65
C TYR A 595 -11.53 6.49 -7.95
N LEU A 596 -12.21 6.47 -9.11
CA LEU A 596 -11.53 6.32 -10.40
C LEU A 596 -10.59 7.49 -10.66
N CYS A 597 -10.99 8.72 -10.33
CA CYS A 597 -10.15 9.89 -10.50
C CYS A 597 -8.91 9.82 -9.60
N GLY A 598 -9.08 9.54 -8.30
CA GLY A 598 -7.96 9.37 -7.37
C GLY A 598 -7.01 8.22 -7.78
N ALA A 599 -7.56 7.06 -8.14
CA ALA A 599 -6.76 5.92 -8.57
C ALA A 599 -6.03 6.19 -9.89
N GLY A 600 -6.65 6.96 -10.79
CA GLY A 600 -6.04 7.40 -12.04
C GLY A 600 -4.87 8.34 -11.79
N LEU A 601 -5.05 9.31 -10.90
CA LEU A 601 -4.01 10.27 -10.53
C LEU A 601 -2.83 9.58 -9.84
N GLU A 602 -3.11 8.69 -8.88
CA GLU A 602 -2.08 7.85 -8.24
C GLU A 602 -1.20 7.14 -9.27
N GLU A 603 -1.83 6.51 -10.26
CA GLU A 603 -1.09 5.82 -11.30
C GLU A 603 -0.27 6.78 -12.18
N ALA A 604 -0.83 7.93 -12.54
CA ALA A 604 -0.14 8.95 -13.33
C ALA A 604 1.08 9.52 -12.61
N LEU A 605 0.97 9.80 -11.30
CA LEU A 605 2.08 10.25 -10.45
C LEU A 605 3.19 9.18 -10.40
N SER A 606 2.82 7.91 -10.21
CA SER A 606 3.79 6.80 -10.20
C SER A 606 4.53 6.65 -11.54
N ILE A 607 3.81 6.71 -12.67
CA ILE A 607 4.42 6.62 -14.01
C ILE A 607 5.37 7.80 -14.26
N SER A 608 4.88 9.02 -13.99
CA SER A 608 5.63 10.26 -14.18
C SER A 608 6.94 10.24 -13.39
N TYR A 609 6.87 9.86 -12.11
CA TYR A 609 8.05 9.70 -11.26
C TYR A 609 9.07 8.71 -11.86
N LYS A 610 8.63 7.49 -12.17
CA LYS A 610 9.50 6.41 -12.66
C LYS A 610 10.18 6.77 -13.98
N GLN A 611 9.45 7.35 -14.92
CA GLN A 611 10.01 7.77 -16.21
C GLN A 611 11.06 8.87 -16.03
N MET A 612 10.82 9.82 -15.13
CA MET A 612 11.75 10.90 -14.86
C MET A 612 13.01 10.41 -14.15
N MET A 613 12.92 9.44 -13.23
CA MET A 613 14.11 8.82 -12.62
C MET A 613 14.95 8.08 -13.67
N TRP A 614 14.31 7.41 -14.62
CA TRP A 614 15.00 6.79 -15.77
C TRP A 614 15.66 7.83 -16.67
N LEU A 615 15.02 8.97 -16.89
CA LEU A 615 15.60 10.06 -17.67
C LEU A 615 16.81 10.64 -16.96
N TRP A 616 16.70 10.94 -15.67
CA TRP A 616 17.80 11.43 -14.85
C TRP A 616 18.96 10.44 -14.75
N GLN A 617 18.69 9.14 -14.78
CA GLN A 617 19.74 8.12 -14.82
C GLN A 617 20.53 8.13 -16.15
N GLN A 618 19.90 8.52 -17.26
CA GLN A 618 20.59 8.65 -18.54
C GLN A 618 21.28 10.02 -18.68
N MET A 619 20.67 11.07 -18.14
CA MET A 619 21.20 12.42 -18.18
C MET A 619 22.41 12.59 -17.25
N ARG A 620 23.31 13.51 -17.61
CA ARG A 620 24.45 13.86 -16.75
C ARG A 620 24.15 15.08 -15.90
N GLU A 621 23.34 16.00 -16.43
CA GLU A 621 23.04 17.31 -15.86
C GLU A 621 22.51 17.24 -14.42
N PRO A 622 21.53 16.37 -14.07
CA PRO A 622 21.04 16.27 -12.69
C PRO A 622 22.14 15.84 -11.71
N LEU A 623 22.99 14.88 -12.10
CA LEU A 623 24.13 14.45 -11.27
C LEU A 623 25.13 15.58 -11.10
N PHE A 624 25.55 16.19 -12.22
CA PHE A 624 26.53 17.27 -12.21
C PHE A 624 26.10 18.43 -11.33
N ILE A 625 24.87 18.92 -11.48
CA ILE A 625 24.42 20.12 -10.76
C ILE A 625 24.36 19.88 -9.25
N MET A 626 23.92 18.69 -8.80
CA MET A 626 23.91 18.32 -7.38
C MET A 626 25.33 18.22 -6.79
N HIS A 627 26.29 17.66 -7.52
CA HIS A 627 27.69 17.62 -7.10
C HIS A 627 28.31 19.02 -7.05
N ILE A 628 28.03 19.87 -8.05
CA ILE A 628 28.52 21.25 -8.13
C ILE A 628 27.96 22.09 -6.99
N TYR A 629 26.66 22.01 -6.72
CA TYR A 629 26.03 22.72 -5.61
C TYR A 629 26.65 22.31 -4.26
N LYS A 630 26.78 21.00 -3.99
CA LYS A 630 27.43 20.49 -2.77
C LYS A 630 28.87 21.00 -2.65
N PHE A 631 29.61 20.99 -3.75
CA PHE A 631 30.98 21.51 -3.80
C PHE A 631 31.05 23.01 -3.48
N LEU A 632 30.22 23.84 -4.11
CA LEU A 632 30.19 25.29 -3.90
C LEU A 632 29.76 25.65 -2.48
N LYS A 633 28.75 24.95 -1.93
CA LYS A 633 28.32 25.08 -0.53
C LYS A 633 29.46 24.80 0.44
N GLN A 634 30.21 23.70 0.25
CA GLN A 634 31.37 23.35 1.08
C GLN A 634 32.51 24.37 1.01
N ARG A 635 32.55 25.19 -0.03
CA ARG A 635 33.55 26.23 -0.27
C ARG A 635 33.05 27.64 0.08
N GLN A 636 31.88 27.77 0.72
CA GLN A 636 31.32 29.04 1.17
C GLN A 636 31.12 30.05 0.03
N TYR A 637 30.70 29.57 -1.15
CA TYR A 637 30.25 30.46 -2.24
C TYR A 637 28.84 31.03 -2.00
N PHE A 638 28.13 30.51 -0.99
CA PHE A 638 26.81 30.96 -0.59
C PHE A 638 26.85 31.32 0.90
N ASP A 639 26.18 32.42 1.26
CA ASP A 639 26.00 32.82 2.66
C ASP A 639 25.03 31.87 3.37
N GLU A 640 23.99 31.42 2.66
CA GLU A 640 22.98 30.48 3.15
C GLU A 640 22.73 29.33 2.13
N PRO A 641 22.28 28.14 2.57
CA PRO A 641 21.88 27.07 1.66
C PRO A 641 20.72 27.50 0.76
N ILE A 642 20.77 27.16 -0.53
CA ILE A 642 19.70 27.49 -1.46
C ILE A 642 18.60 26.42 -1.35
N PRO A 643 17.36 26.77 -0.98
CA PRO A 643 16.32 25.81 -0.63
C PRO A 643 16.07 24.70 -1.66
N PHE A 644 15.93 25.07 -2.93
CA PHE A 644 15.66 24.14 -4.01
C PHE A 644 16.78 23.10 -4.21
N TRP A 645 18.02 23.57 -4.33
CA TRP A 645 19.17 22.69 -4.56
C TRP A 645 19.48 21.83 -3.34
N GLU A 646 19.32 22.38 -2.13
CA GLU A 646 19.46 21.64 -0.89
C GLU A 646 18.49 20.46 -0.84
N ALA A 647 17.20 20.70 -1.10
CA ALA A 647 16.18 19.66 -1.09
C ALA A 647 16.53 18.51 -2.06
N LEU A 648 16.95 18.82 -3.29
CA LEU A 648 17.34 17.81 -4.27
C LEU A 648 18.54 16.96 -3.79
N THR A 649 19.55 17.61 -3.22
CA THR A 649 20.72 16.87 -2.70
C THR A 649 20.38 15.98 -1.51
N VAL A 650 19.41 16.36 -0.67
CA VAL A 650 18.91 15.55 0.44
C VAL A 650 18.05 14.39 -0.07
N LEU A 651 17.11 14.66 -0.99
CA LEU A 651 16.22 13.64 -1.55
C LEU A 651 16.97 12.51 -2.26
N PHE A 652 18.08 12.80 -2.94
CA PHE A 652 18.85 11.79 -3.70
C PHE A 652 20.21 11.46 -3.09
N LYS A 653 20.44 11.85 -1.83
CA LYS A 653 21.74 11.76 -1.15
C LYS A 653 22.41 10.38 -1.27
N LYS A 654 21.68 9.31 -0.98
CA LYS A 654 22.20 7.92 -0.95
C LYS A 654 22.57 7.40 -2.34
N GLY A 655 21.79 7.78 -3.36
CA GLY A 655 22.02 7.33 -4.73
C GLY A 655 23.12 8.13 -5.43
N VAL A 656 23.19 9.43 -5.21
CA VAL A 656 24.13 10.35 -5.88
C VAL A 656 25.50 10.38 -5.19
N PHE A 657 25.55 10.30 -3.86
CA PHE A 657 26.80 10.45 -3.08
C PHE A 657 27.23 9.14 -2.38
N ARG A 658 27.07 7.99 -3.05
CA ARG A 658 27.25 6.62 -2.51
C ARG A 658 28.49 6.40 -1.64
N THR A 659 29.62 7.00 -2.00
CA THR A 659 30.90 6.75 -1.34
C THR A 659 31.28 7.81 -0.30
N HIS A 660 30.61 8.97 -0.29
CA HIS A 660 31.06 10.19 0.41
C HIS A 660 29.87 11.06 0.90
N ALA A 661 28.78 10.44 1.36
CA ALA A 661 27.58 11.16 1.79
C ALA A 661 27.89 12.29 2.79
N ASN A 662 28.85 12.05 3.69
CA ASN A 662 29.25 12.97 4.77
C ASN A 662 30.65 13.59 4.59
N GLU A 663 31.34 13.33 3.49
CA GLU A 663 32.72 13.82 3.26
C GLU A 663 32.77 15.06 2.34
N ARG A 664 33.90 15.79 2.37
CA ARG A 664 34.16 16.89 1.43
C ARG A 664 34.22 16.31 0.01
N THR A 665 33.32 16.74 -0.87
CA THR A 665 33.26 16.23 -2.25
C THR A 665 34.51 16.69 -2.99
N SER A 666 35.39 15.75 -3.35
CA SER A 666 36.52 16.09 -4.22
C SER A 666 36.05 16.16 -5.68
N GLY A 667 36.57 17.12 -6.46
CA GLY A 667 36.24 17.23 -7.89
C GLY A 667 36.59 15.96 -8.68
N SER A 668 37.54 15.15 -8.19
CA SER A 668 37.90 13.83 -8.72
C SER A 668 36.85 12.73 -8.44
N GLU A 669 36.12 12.78 -7.33
CA GLU A 669 35.07 11.81 -7.01
C GLU A 669 33.78 12.07 -7.77
N ALA A 670 33.40 13.36 -7.91
CA ALA A 670 32.30 13.74 -8.79
C ALA A 670 32.55 13.22 -10.22
N LEU A 671 33.78 13.42 -10.70
CA LEU A 671 34.25 12.87 -11.98
C LEU A 671 34.13 11.35 -12.07
N GLN A 672 34.59 10.60 -11.05
CA GLN A 672 34.54 9.14 -11.07
C GLN A 672 33.10 8.64 -11.13
N THR A 673 32.21 9.22 -10.33
CA THR A 673 30.76 8.90 -10.33
C THR A 673 30.13 9.18 -11.69
N LEU A 674 30.51 10.27 -12.35
CA LEU A 674 30.03 10.64 -13.68
C LEU A 674 30.53 9.71 -14.79
N LEU A 675 31.80 9.29 -14.73
CA LEU A 675 32.36 8.31 -15.66
C LEU A 675 31.70 6.94 -15.49
N GLU A 676 31.38 6.54 -14.25
CA GLU A 676 30.68 5.29 -13.94
C GLU A 676 29.18 5.32 -14.32
N SER A 677 28.56 6.51 -14.33
CA SER A 677 27.12 6.68 -14.64
C SER A 677 26.73 6.38 -16.09
N GLN A 678 27.70 6.25 -17.02
CA GLN A 678 27.45 6.00 -18.45
C GLN A 678 27.05 4.56 -18.81
N GLN A 679 26.79 3.70 -17.82
CA GLN A 679 26.23 2.39 -18.12
C GLN A 679 24.78 2.56 -18.58
N THR A 680 24.56 2.47 -19.90
CA THR A 680 23.23 2.38 -20.49
C THR A 680 22.43 1.30 -19.75
N ILE A 681 21.29 1.66 -19.17
CA ILE A 681 20.34 0.63 -18.74
C ILE A 681 19.92 -0.07 -20.02
N GLY A 682 20.32 -1.34 -20.17
CA GLY A 682 20.07 -2.09 -21.39
C GLY A 682 18.58 -2.18 -21.73
N PRO A 683 18.22 -2.49 -22.98
CA PRO A 683 16.83 -2.78 -23.31
C PRO A 683 16.34 -3.95 -22.46
N HIS A 684 15.25 -3.75 -21.74
CA HIS A 684 14.70 -4.75 -20.84
C HIS A 684 13.23 -5.00 -21.16
N GLY A 685 12.84 -6.27 -21.22
CA GLY A 685 11.43 -6.66 -21.34
C GLY A 685 10.71 -6.38 -20.02
N GLY A 686 9.74 -5.47 -20.06
CA GLY A 686 8.69 -5.34 -19.06
C GLY A 686 7.36 -5.73 -19.70
N GLN A 687 6.48 -6.42 -18.97
CA GLN A 687 5.14 -6.76 -19.48
C GLN A 687 4.23 -5.54 -19.50
N ASN A 688 4.55 -4.51 -18.71
CA ASN A 688 3.81 -3.26 -18.62
C ASN A 688 4.74 -2.06 -18.35
N ILE A 689 4.19 -0.84 -18.40
CA ILE A 689 4.92 0.43 -18.20
C ILE A 689 5.62 0.51 -16.84
N HIS A 690 5.04 -0.06 -15.78
CA HIS A 690 5.60 -0.01 -14.43
C HIS A 690 6.81 -0.92 -14.27
N GLU A 691 6.79 -2.08 -14.92
CA GLU A 691 7.93 -3.00 -14.97
C GLU A 691 9.05 -2.50 -15.89
N PHE A 692 8.66 -1.87 -17.00
CA PHE A 692 9.61 -1.28 -17.94
C PHE A 692 10.42 -0.17 -17.26
N PHE A 693 9.76 0.73 -16.53
CA PHE A 693 10.40 1.79 -15.76
C PHE A 693 10.65 1.42 -14.29
N ASN A 694 11.21 0.23 -14.03
CA ASN A 694 11.55 -0.17 -12.66
C ASN A 694 12.74 0.65 -12.13
N VAL A 695 12.49 1.49 -11.11
CA VAL A 695 13.47 2.43 -10.52
C VAL A 695 14.60 1.72 -9.79
N ALA A 696 14.39 0.49 -9.29
CA ALA A 696 15.45 -0.29 -8.65
C ALA A 696 16.62 -0.63 -9.59
N ARG A 697 16.46 -0.44 -10.91
CA ARG A 697 17.51 -0.61 -11.92
C ARG A 697 18.33 0.65 -12.18
N CYS A 698 17.85 1.81 -11.73
CA CYS A 698 18.66 2.99 -11.72
C CYS A 698 19.83 2.78 -10.73
N HIS A 699 20.96 3.41 -11.01
CA HIS A 699 22.09 3.41 -10.10
C HIS A 699 21.97 4.63 -9.18
N ASN A 700 21.95 5.83 -9.75
CA ASN A 700 22.03 7.05 -8.96
C ASN A 700 20.66 7.58 -8.50
N PHE A 701 19.60 7.26 -9.26
CA PHE A 701 18.24 7.70 -9.00
C PHE A 701 17.32 6.52 -8.69
N ASN A 702 17.74 5.67 -7.75
CA ASN A 702 17.10 4.39 -7.44
C ASN A 702 16.20 4.43 -6.19
N ARG A 703 15.98 5.63 -5.63
CA ARG A 703 15.09 5.82 -4.49
C ARG A 703 13.67 5.47 -4.93
N GLU A 704 13.00 4.58 -4.22
CA GLU A 704 11.65 4.13 -4.58
C GLU A 704 10.60 4.99 -3.86
N SER A 705 9.61 5.49 -4.60
CA SER A 705 8.45 6.18 -4.00
C SER A 705 7.50 5.19 -3.33
N ALA A 706 6.66 5.65 -2.40
CA ALA A 706 5.70 4.78 -1.72
C ALA A 706 4.73 4.17 -2.75
N LEU A 707 4.19 4.98 -3.67
CA LEU A 707 3.33 4.48 -4.75
C LEU A 707 4.01 3.39 -5.58
N SER A 708 5.31 3.55 -5.88
CA SER A 708 6.10 2.59 -6.64
C SER A 708 6.32 1.29 -5.87
N ALA A 709 6.71 1.38 -4.59
CA ALA A 709 7.01 0.25 -3.73
C ALA A 709 5.78 -0.62 -3.47
N TYR A 710 4.65 0.00 -3.11
CA TYR A 710 3.40 -0.72 -2.87
C TYR A 710 2.89 -1.40 -4.13
N ARG A 711 2.91 -0.71 -5.29
CA ARG A 711 2.48 -1.31 -6.55
C ARG A 711 3.35 -2.51 -6.97
N LYS A 712 4.67 -2.42 -6.80
CA LYS A 712 5.60 -3.52 -7.07
C LYS A 712 5.35 -4.72 -6.16
N ALA A 713 4.87 -4.47 -4.95
CA ALA A 713 4.46 -5.47 -3.97
C ALA A 713 2.99 -5.92 -4.14
N ASP A 714 2.34 -5.61 -5.26
CA ASP A 714 0.91 -5.91 -5.50
C ASP A 714 -0.01 -5.41 -4.36
N TRP A 715 0.33 -4.22 -3.87
CA TRP A 715 -0.33 -3.53 -2.74
C TRP A 715 -0.27 -4.31 -1.41
N ASN A 716 0.55 -5.36 -1.33
CA ASN A 716 0.78 -6.13 -0.13
C ASN A 716 1.83 -5.44 0.75
N PHE A 717 1.36 -4.76 1.80
CA PHE A 717 2.19 -4.10 2.81
C PHE A 717 3.36 -4.96 3.32
N GLU A 718 3.17 -6.27 3.50
CA GLU A 718 4.22 -7.16 4.03
C GLU A 718 5.38 -7.41 3.06
N GLN A 719 5.13 -7.22 1.77
CA GLN A 719 6.13 -7.36 0.71
C GLN A 719 6.78 -6.03 0.36
N VAL A 720 6.23 -4.92 0.89
CA VAL A 720 6.88 -3.60 0.80
C VAL A 720 8.09 -3.64 1.73
N GLY A 721 9.29 -3.72 1.13
CA GLY A 721 10.50 -3.43 1.89
C GLY A 721 10.43 -2.00 2.43
N PHE A 722 11.00 -1.72 3.60
CA PHE A 722 10.99 -0.38 4.19
C PHE A 722 11.46 0.62 3.15
N PRO A 723 10.56 1.47 2.65
CA PRO A 723 10.97 2.41 1.63
C PRO A 723 12.03 3.32 2.27
N ASP A 724 12.94 3.86 1.46
CA ASP A 724 14.13 4.55 1.97
C ASP A 724 13.76 5.76 2.84
N VAL A 725 13.96 5.66 4.16
CA VAL A 725 13.68 6.74 5.12
C VAL A 725 14.92 7.64 5.22
N SER A 726 14.70 8.94 5.10
CA SER A 726 15.73 9.97 5.32
C SER A 726 16.21 9.93 6.78
N SER A 727 17.47 10.30 7.06
CA SER A 727 17.93 10.42 8.46
C SER A 727 17.17 11.53 9.19
N GLU A 728 17.17 11.55 10.53
CA GLU A 728 16.54 12.64 11.30
C GLU A 728 17.10 14.02 10.92
N GLU A 729 18.40 14.10 10.64
CA GLU A 729 19.04 15.30 10.11
C GLU A 729 18.47 15.71 8.75
N ASP A 730 18.38 14.76 7.81
CA ASP A 730 17.84 15.00 6.47
C ASP A 730 16.36 15.41 6.54
N LEU A 731 15.59 14.85 7.48
CA LEU A 731 14.18 15.20 7.74
C LEU A 731 14.04 16.62 8.30
N SER A 732 14.90 17.01 9.24
CA SER A 732 14.94 18.38 9.78
C SER A 732 15.23 19.40 8.67
N ILE A 733 16.14 19.07 7.75
CA ILE A 733 16.39 19.91 6.56
C ILE A 733 15.15 19.97 5.67
N LEU A 734 14.55 18.84 5.31
CA LEU A 734 13.35 18.86 4.45
C LEU A 734 12.19 19.63 5.11
N GLN A 735 12.05 19.55 6.43
CA GLN A 735 11.04 20.28 7.20
C GLN A 735 11.23 21.80 7.13
N SER A 736 12.46 22.30 7.29
CA SER A 736 12.73 23.73 7.16
C SER A 736 12.51 24.26 5.74
N LEU A 737 12.61 23.37 4.74
CA LEU A 737 12.39 23.69 3.33
C LEU A 737 10.93 23.57 2.87
N GLY A 738 10.12 22.78 3.59
CA GLY A 738 8.73 22.46 3.26
C GLY A 738 7.67 23.39 3.86
N SER A 739 8.03 24.39 4.66
CA SER A 739 7.05 25.22 5.38
C SER A 739 6.88 26.63 4.82
N GLU A 740 5.61 27.00 4.63
CA GLU A 740 5.09 28.37 4.42
C GLU A 740 3.98 28.73 5.45
N TRP A 741 3.61 27.82 6.36
CA TRP A 741 2.51 28.03 7.30
C TRP A 741 2.89 28.87 8.53
N LEU A 742 2.98 30.18 8.32
CA LEU A 742 2.47 31.16 9.27
C LEU A 742 1.60 32.14 8.47
N PRO A 743 0.28 32.25 8.73
CA PRO A 743 -0.40 33.48 8.37
C PRO A 743 0.33 34.59 9.13
N VAL A 744 0.90 35.54 8.40
CA VAL A 744 1.23 36.84 8.94
C VAL A 744 -0.10 37.43 9.38
N SER A 745 -0.45 37.26 10.66
CA SER A 745 -1.36 38.17 11.32
C SER A 745 -0.73 39.55 11.14
N GLU A 746 -1.40 40.43 10.38
CA GLU A 746 -1.02 41.82 10.32
C GLU A 746 -0.83 42.34 11.76
N PRO A 747 0.28 43.01 12.08
CA PRO A 747 0.45 43.63 13.37
C PRO A 747 -0.49 44.83 13.45
N GLY A 748 -1.70 44.60 13.97
CA GLY A 748 -2.62 45.62 14.43
C GLY A 748 -2.50 45.74 15.94
N ASP A 749 -1.73 46.73 16.36
CA ASP A 749 -1.74 47.46 17.64
C ASP A 749 -2.49 46.81 18.83
N ASP A 750 -1.72 46.22 19.75
CA ASP A 750 -1.87 46.44 21.18
C ASP A 750 -0.53 46.14 21.86
N GLU A 751 0.37 47.14 21.82
CA GLU A 751 1.45 47.27 22.81
C GLU A 751 0.82 47.46 24.19
N GLN A 752 0.83 46.43 25.04
CA GLN A 752 1.00 46.59 26.50
C GLN A 752 1.84 45.44 27.07
N ASP A 753 3.15 45.66 27.00
CA ASP A 753 4.07 45.73 28.13
C ASP A 753 4.13 44.60 29.18
N LEU A 754 5.39 44.31 29.54
CA LEU A 754 5.90 43.58 30.71
C LEU A 754 5.86 42.04 30.61
N GLY A 755 6.95 41.30 30.74
CA GLY A 755 8.27 41.59 31.27
C GLY A 755 8.93 40.26 31.68
N GLN A 756 10.25 40.26 31.64
CA GLN A 756 11.22 39.23 32.01
C GLN A 756 10.87 38.21 33.11
N GLU A 757 11.39 37.00 32.88
CA GLU A 757 12.05 36.08 33.83
C GLU A 757 11.45 35.90 35.24
N THR A 758 11.06 34.68 35.60
CA THR A 758 11.85 33.79 36.52
C THR A 758 11.06 32.54 36.95
N THR A 759 11.82 31.47 37.11
CA THR A 759 11.47 30.14 37.65
C THR A 759 11.19 30.15 39.17
N PRO A 760 10.76 29.02 39.78
CA PRO A 760 9.65 28.96 40.74
C PRO A 760 10.07 28.86 42.21
N SER A 761 9.16 29.21 43.11
CA SER A 761 9.19 28.78 44.52
C SER A 761 7.88 29.13 45.24
N GLY A 762 7.15 28.12 45.72
CA GLY A 762 6.27 28.28 46.89
C GLY A 762 7.11 28.25 48.19
N PRO A 763 6.51 28.03 49.38
CA PRO A 763 5.09 28.07 49.75
C PRO A 763 4.85 28.81 51.10
N ALA A 764 3.58 28.77 51.53
CA ALA A 764 3.14 28.49 52.91
C ALA A 764 2.60 29.62 53.82
N GLU A 765 1.61 29.18 54.59
CA GLU A 765 1.03 29.70 55.84
C GLU A 765 0.17 30.96 55.71
N GLY A 766 -1.12 30.95 56.02
CA GLY A 766 -1.86 30.35 57.15
C GLY A 766 -2.77 31.49 57.68
N THR A 767 -3.91 31.36 58.35
CA THR A 767 -4.67 30.28 59.00
C THR A 767 -6.01 30.95 59.41
N GLU A 768 -6.99 30.13 59.84
CA GLU A 768 -8.19 30.46 60.64
C GLU A 768 -9.45 30.91 59.86
N GLY A 769 -10.65 30.32 60.02
CA GLY A 769 -11.13 29.27 60.93
C GLY A 769 -12.54 29.61 61.48
N ALA A 770 -13.36 28.57 61.71
CA ALA A 770 -14.73 28.51 62.29
C ALA A 770 -15.89 28.78 61.29
N GLY A 771 -16.87 27.88 61.04
CA GLY A 771 -17.65 26.96 61.89
C GLY A 771 -19.12 27.47 61.92
N ALA A 772 -20.23 26.74 61.82
CA ALA A 772 -20.58 25.31 61.85
C ALA A 772 -22.01 25.11 61.23
N GLU A 773 -22.32 23.86 60.83
CA GLU A 773 -23.59 23.06 60.90
C GLU A 773 -24.98 23.73 60.67
N ALA A 774 -26.02 23.16 60.02
CA ALA A 774 -26.35 21.82 59.51
C ALA A 774 -27.57 21.88 58.53
N ALA A 775 -27.70 20.83 57.71
CA ALA A 775 -28.89 20.14 57.14
C ALA A 775 -30.24 20.91 56.98
N GLU A 776 -31.06 20.78 55.93
CA GLU A 776 -31.30 19.71 54.96
C GLU A 776 -32.32 20.21 53.89
N GLN A 777 -32.39 19.49 52.75
CA GLN A 777 -33.55 19.33 51.83
C GLN A 777 -33.74 20.23 50.58
N MET A 778 -33.45 19.57 49.44
CA MET A 778 -34.17 19.51 48.15
C MET A 778 -34.01 20.65 47.12
N PRO A 779 -33.53 20.32 45.89
CA PRO A 779 -33.34 21.28 44.80
C PRO A 779 -34.60 21.37 43.92
N THR A 780 -34.93 22.57 43.47
CA THR A 780 -35.89 22.78 42.39
C THR A 780 -35.37 23.84 41.43
N THR A 781 -35.67 23.61 40.14
CA THR A 781 -35.78 24.59 39.04
C THR A 781 -34.51 25.07 38.35
N GLU A 782 -34.11 24.28 37.35
CA GLU A 782 -33.45 24.76 36.13
C GLU A 782 -34.41 25.70 35.37
N THR A 783 -33.91 26.86 34.96
CA THR A 783 -34.56 27.75 33.99
C THR A 783 -33.80 27.69 32.68
N THR A 784 -34.52 27.23 31.66
CA THR A 784 -34.17 27.24 30.25
C THR A 784 -33.97 28.66 29.71
N THR A 785 -32.89 28.87 28.96
CA THR A 785 -32.93 29.65 27.71
C THR A 785 -32.01 29.01 26.67
N GLN A 786 -32.66 28.54 25.61
CA GLN A 786 -32.14 28.15 24.29
C GLN A 786 -31.46 29.36 23.62
N GLY A 787 -30.52 29.24 22.68
CA GLY A 787 -29.92 28.07 22.06
C GLY A 787 -28.79 28.50 21.11
N ALA A 788 -27.85 27.59 20.88
CA ALA A 788 -26.95 27.56 19.75
C ALA A 788 -26.81 26.09 19.35
N VAL A 789 -26.84 25.85 18.05
CA VAL A 789 -26.87 24.52 17.42
C VAL A 789 -25.48 23.89 17.56
N ASP A 790 -25.36 22.84 18.37
CA ASP A 790 -24.14 22.03 18.45
C ASP A 790 -24.09 21.08 17.24
N ASP A 791 -23.06 21.29 16.41
CA ASP A 791 -22.61 20.38 15.37
C ASP A 791 -21.90 19.18 16.04
N PRO A 792 -22.33 17.93 15.82
CA PRO A 792 -21.66 16.78 16.43
C PRO A 792 -20.39 16.48 15.65
N THR A 793 -19.28 17.12 16.01
CA THR A 793 -17.94 16.67 15.60
C THR A 793 -17.72 15.25 16.11
N THR A 794 -17.86 14.28 15.20
CA THR A 794 -17.37 12.90 15.39
C THR A 794 -15.90 12.93 15.82
N PRO A 795 -15.47 12.15 16.82
CA PRO A 795 -14.10 12.16 17.29
C PRO A 795 -13.15 11.72 16.17
N ARG A 796 -12.07 12.49 15.96
CA ARG A 796 -10.91 12.03 15.19
C ARG A 796 -10.49 10.65 15.71
N PRO A 797 -10.35 9.63 14.84
CA PRO A 797 -9.61 8.44 15.22
C PRO A 797 -8.18 8.91 15.56
N GLY A 798 -7.76 8.74 16.81
CA GLY A 798 -6.48 9.27 17.30
C GLY A 798 -5.32 8.92 16.38
N LEU A 799 -4.67 9.95 15.83
CA LEU A 799 -3.41 9.87 15.11
C LEU A 799 -2.30 9.56 16.11
N ALA A 800 -2.11 8.27 16.45
CA ALA A 800 -0.91 7.85 17.15
C ALA A 800 0.28 7.91 16.17
N LEU A 801 1.23 8.81 16.45
CA LEU A 801 2.41 9.09 15.64
C LEU A 801 3.51 8.01 15.73
N ASP A 802 3.26 6.90 16.42
CA ASP A 802 4.25 5.85 16.64
C ASP A 802 4.36 4.94 15.42
N ARG A 803 5.04 5.46 14.39
CA ARG A 803 5.62 4.64 13.32
C ARG A 803 6.74 3.79 13.93
N PRO A 804 6.80 2.48 13.65
CA PRO A 804 8.04 1.73 13.83
C PRO A 804 9.12 2.35 12.92
N ARG A 805 10.07 3.09 13.50
CA ARG A 805 11.18 3.76 12.78
C ARG A 805 12.26 2.79 12.28
N SER A 806 12.16 1.51 12.65
CA SER A 806 13.01 0.40 12.22
C SER A 806 12.16 -0.67 11.53
N ASN A 807 12.80 -1.74 11.05
CA ASN A 807 12.10 -2.99 10.71
C ASN A 807 10.97 -3.20 11.73
N PRO A 808 9.79 -3.69 11.30
CA PRO A 808 8.75 -3.99 12.26
C PRO A 808 9.43 -4.92 13.26
N MET A 809 9.44 -4.57 14.55
CA MET A 809 10.22 -5.33 15.52
C MET A 809 9.98 -6.80 15.21
N PRO A 810 11.03 -7.60 14.88
CA PRO A 810 10.80 -9.01 14.67
C PRO A 810 10.04 -9.42 15.91
N ASN A 811 8.82 -9.96 15.70
CA ASN A 811 7.94 -10.47 16.76
C ASN A 811 6.74 -9.62 17.20
N VAL A 812 6.51 -8.44 16.61
CA VAL A 812 5.30 -7.65 16.87
C VAL A 812 4.23 -7.86 15.79
N GLU A 813 3.02 -8.20 16.23
CA GLU A 813 1.86 -8.43 15.38
C GLU A 813 1.01 -7.16 15.23
N TYR A 814 0.60 -6.82 14.01
CA TYR A 814 -0.08 -5.55 13.70
C TYR A 814 -1.53 -5.74 13.32
N ARG A 815 -2.42 -4.85 13.78
CA ARG A 815 -3.84 -4.88 13.43
C ARG A 815 -4.02 -4.40 11.99
N ASN A 816 -5.10 -4.84 11.34
CA ASN A 816 -5.47 -4.39 9.99
C ASN A 816 -5.55 -2.86 9.91
N ARG A 817 -6.10 -2.23 10.96
CA ARG A 817 -6.21 -0.77 11.08
C ARG A 817 -4.84 -0.08 11.11
N ASP A 818 -3.87 -0.65 11.82
CA ASP A 818 -2.53 -0.08 11.93
C ASP A 818 -1.83 -0.12 10.56
N ILE A 819 -1.91 -1.26 9.88
CA ILE A 819 -1.35 -1.46 8.53
C ILE A 819 -1.93 -0.44 7.54
N ILE A 820 -3.25 -0.26 7.55
CA ILE A 820 -3.92 0.72 6.70
C ILE A 820 -3.53 2.16 7.07
N ASN A 821 -3.43 2.48 8.36
CA ASN A 821 -3.03 3.81 8.80
C ASN A 821 -1.59 4.14 8.38
N TRP A 822 -0.67 3.19 8.49
CA TRP A 822 0.71 3.39 8.05
C TRP A 822 0.85 3.55 6.55
N SER A 823 0.12 2.76 5.78
CA SER A 823 0.10 2.91 4.33
C SER A 823 -0.53 4.25 3.91
N PHE A 824 -1.58 4.71 4.60
CA PHE A 824 -2.11 6.07 4.44
C PHE A 824 -1.02 7.14 4.66
N LEU A 825 -0.28 7.07 5.77
CA LEU A 825 0.80 8.03 6.06
C LEU A 825 1.91 7.98 5.00
N ASP A 826 2.33 6.78 4.57
CA ASP A 826 3.33 6.63 3.52
C ASP A 826 2.89 7.31 2.19
N PHE A 827 1.60 7.22 1.84
CA PHE A 827 1.07 7.85 0.63
C PHE A 827 0.85 9.35 0.79
N LEU A 828 0.41 9.80 1.96
CA LEU A 828 0.27 11.23 2.28
C LEU A 828 1.63 11.93 2.15
N ASP A 829 2.67 11.34 2.75
CA ASP A 829 4.04 11.85 2.65
C ASP A 829 4.55 11.86 1.21
N ASP A 830 4.26 10.83 0.42
CA ASP A 830 4.76 10.69 -0.95
C ASP A 830 4.10 11.65 -1.94
N VAL A 831 2.78 11.85 -1.81
CA VAL A 831 1.97 12.67 -2.73
C VAL A 831 1.91 14.12 -2.27
N HIS A 832 1.77 14.37 -0.97
CA HIS A 832 1.54 15.69 -0.38
C HIS A 832 2.67 16.20 0.52
N GLY A 833 3.71 15.42 0.79
CA GLY A 833 4.59 15.67 1.95
C GLY A 833 5.22 17.05 2.06
N PHE A 834 5.49 17.78 0.96
CA PHE A 834 6.00 19.16 1.05
C PHE A 834 4.95 20.19 1.48
N SER A 835 3.68 19.81 1.54
CA SER A 835 2.59 20.60 2.11
C SER A 835 2.30 20.22 3.57
N GLU A 836 2.95 19.17 4.09
CA GLU A 836 2.79 18.69 5.46
C GLU A 836 3.81 19.31 6.42
N PRO A 837 3.51 19.43 7.73
CA PRO A 837 4.43 19.99 8.72
C PRO A 837 5.76 19.23 8.86
N VAL A 838 5.79 17.94 8.52
CA VAL A 838 6.99 17.07 8.63
C VAL A 838 7.08 16.18 7.39
N PRO A 839 7.69 16.65 6.28
CA PRO A 839 7.89 15.84 5.08
C PRO A 839 8.81 14.64 5.33
N LEU A 840 8.29 13.41 5.28
CA LEU A 840 9.12 12.21 5.44
C LEU A 840 9.66 11.65 4.11
N ARG A 841 8.85 11.62 3.05
CA ARG A 841 9.28 11.15 1.71
C ARG A 841 8.50 11.77 0.53
N PRO A 842 8.54 13.09 0.32
CA PRO A 842 7.81 13.73 -0.78
C PRO A 842 8.50 13.51 -2.14
N LEU A 843 8.13 12.44 -2.84
CA LEU A 843 8.69 12.10 -4.15
C LEU A 843 7.66 12.25 -5.25
N SER A 844 6.56 11.51 -5.18
CA SER A 844 5.60 11.41 -6.30
C SER A 844 4.86 12.73 -6.58
N GLY A 845 4.70 13.61 -5.58
CA GLY A 845 4.04 14.91 -5.74
C GLY A 845 4.85 16.00 -6.46
N LEU A 846 6.12 15.77 -6.78
CA LEU A 846 7.00 16.74 -7.45
C LEU A 846 6.80 16.75 -8.98
N ASN A 847 6.80 17.94 -9.57
CA ASN A 847 6.83 18.18 -11.01
C ASN A 847 8.26 18.04 -11.55
N TYR A 848 8.74 16.80 -11.64
CA TYR A 848 10.08 16.50 -12.15
C TYR A 848 10.38 17.03 -13.55
N PRO A 849 9.43 17.06 -14.51
CA PRO A 849 9.68 17.74 -15.78
C PRO A 849 10.04 19.22 -15.62
N LEU A 850 9.34 19.95 -14.74
CA LEU A 850 9.66 21.34 -14.42
C LEU A 850 11.03 21.46 -13.74
N ILE A 851 11.32 20.60 -12.77
CA ILE A 851 12.64 20.54 -12.10
C ILE A 851 13.75 20.29 -13.13
N THR A 852 13.53 19.38 -14.07
CA THR A 852 14.51 19.04 -15.11
C THR A 852 14.74 20.20 -16.05
N ARG A 853 13.68 20.89 -16.46
CA ARG A 853 13.77 22.13 -17.22
C ARG A 853 14.61 23.16 -16.47
N GLN A 854 14.34 23.37 -15.17
CA GLN A 854 15.08 24.33 -14.35
C GLN A 854 16.58 23.98 -14.28
N ILE A 855 16.93 22.70 -14.14
CA ILE A 855 18.34 22.25 -14.19
C ILE A 855 19.00 22.66 -15.50
N LEU A 856 18.33 22.45 -16.64
CA LEU A 856 18.87 22.79 -17.95
C LEU A 856 19.00 24.31 -18.15
N ASP A 857 17.99 25.07 -17.70
CA ASP A 857 17.99 26.53 -17.76
C ASP A 857 19.16 27.10 -16.94
N THR A 858 19.47 26.53 -15.76
CA THR A 858 20.67 26.91 -14.97
C THR A 858 21.95 26.66 -15.76
N PHE A 859 22.11 25.53 -16.44
CA PHE A 859 23.29 25.28 -17.27
C PHE A 859 23.43 26.29 -18.41
N ASN A 860 22.33 26.66 -19.06
CA ASN A 860 22.34 27.68 -20.11
C ASN A 860 22.77 29.04 -19.58
N GLN A 861 22.27 29.46 -18.41
CA GLN A 861 22.66 30.72 -17.77
C GLN A 861 24.16 30.77 -17.46
N ILE A 862 24.73 29.66 -16.98
CA ILE A 862 26.17 29.55 -16.72
C ILE A 862 26.95 29.70 -18.04
N GLU A 863 26.56 28.96 -19.07
CA GLU A 863 27.21 28.98 -20.38
C GLU A 863 27.11 30.34 -21.06
N ASP A 864 25.97 31.02 -20.99
CA ASP A 864 25.76 32.36 -21.52
C ASP A 864 26.65 33.39 -20.80
N SER A 865 26.73 33.33 -19.46
CA SER A 865 27.58 34.22 -18.67
C SER A 865 29.06 34.03 -19.01
N LEU A 866 29.51 32.77 -19.16
CA LEU A 866 30.87 32.44 -19.56
C LEU A 866 31.20 32.91 -20.97
N ARG A 867 30.25 32.76 -21.91
CA ARG A 867 30.37 33.24 -23.29
C ARG A 867 30.52 34.75 -23.34
N GLN A 868 29.67 35.48 -22.62
CA GLN A 868 29.72 36.95 -22.53
C GLN A 868 31.05 37.43 -21.93
N ALA A 869 31.55 36.74 -20.91
CA ALA A 869 32.84 37.03 -20.29
C ALA A 869 34.06 36.56 -21.11
N ARG A 870 33.86 35.87 -22.26
CA ARG A 870 34.91 35.23 -23.07
C ARG A 870 35.84 34.36 -22.24
N ASN A 871 35.28 33.61 -21.30
CA ASN A 871 36.06 32.80 -20.37
C ASN A 871 36.90 31.75 -21.14
N PRO A 872 38.22 31.62 -20.85
CA PRO A 872 39.10 30.69 -21.58
C PRO A 872 38.64 29.24 -21.60
N LEU A 873 37.96 28.75 -20.55
CA LEU A 873 37.44 27.39 -20.51
C LEU A 873 36.26 27.22 -21.46
N TYR A 874 35.36 28.20 -21.53
CA TYR A 874 34.26 28.19 -22.50
C TYR A 874 34.78 28.23 -23.94
N THR A 875 35.70 29.16 -24.22
CA THR A 875 36.33 29.30 -25.54
C THR A 875 37.03 28.02 -26.00
N ARG A 876 37.69 27.29 -25.07
CA ARG A 876 38.42 26.06 -25.36
C ARG A 876 37.52 24.85 -25.64
N TYR A 877 36.36 24.79 -24.99
CA TYR A 877 35.50 23.59 -25.02
C TYR A 877 34.18 23.76 -25.78
N ARG A 878 33.60 24.96 -25.85
CA ARG A 878 32.26 25.23 -26.42
C ARG A 878 32.27 26.15 -27.64
N ASP A 879 33.27 27.02 -27.80
CA ASP A 879 33.35 27.94 -28.94
C ASP A 879 34.08 27.30 -30.12
N SER A 880 33.33 26.63 -31.00
CA SER A 880 33.87 25.99 -32.21
C SER A 880 34.58 26.95 -33.18
N THR A 881 34.38 28.25 -33.03
CA THR A 881 34.99 29.28 -33.88
C THR A 881 36.33 29.79 -33.34
N ALA A 882 36.67 29.43 -32.10
CA ALA A 882 37.89 29.90 -31.44
C ALA A 882 39.13 29.11 -31.86
N GLN A 883 40.27 29.83 -31.92
CA GLN A 883 41.55 29.26 -32.37
C GLN A 883 42.11 28.16 -31.44
N ASP A 884 41.69 28.16 -30.18
CA ASP A 884 42.11 27.18 -29.16
C ASP A 884 41.06 26.08 -28.88
N TYR A 885 39.96 26.06 -29.64
CA TYR A 885 38.97 24.99 -29.59
C TYR A 885 39.65 23.63 -29.87
N HIS A 886 39.43 22.66 -28.98
CA HIS A 886 40.02 21.32 -29.01
C HIS A 886 41.54 21.17 -28.75
N ARG A 887 42.24 22.16 -28.18
CA ARG A 887 43.62 21.95 -27.66
C ARG A 887 43.67 21.23 -26.29
N GLY A 888 42.57 20.67 -25.80
CA GLY A 888 42.49 19.90 -24.54
C GLY A 888 42.26 18.41 -24.80
N ALA A 889 42.90 17.55 -24.01
CA ALA A 889 42.57 16.12 -24.02
C ALA A 889 41.11 15.96 -23.61
N ARG A 890 40.24 15.48 -24.52
CA ARG A 890 38.90 15.04 -24.13
C ARG A 890 39.08 14.04 -22.99
N GLY A 891 38.51 14.32 -21.82
CA GLY A 891 38.30 13.27 -20.83
C GLY A 891 37.49 12.19 -21.54
N GLY A 892 38.03 10.98 -21.65
CA GLY A 892 37.40 9.91 -22.43
C GLY A 892 35.88 9.83 -22.17
N ASN A 893 35.12 9.63 -23.24
CA ASN A 893 33.66 9.47 -23.28
C ASN A 893 32.78 10.66 -22.80
N LEU A 894 33.32 11.81 -22.41
CA LEU A 894 32.52 12.97 -21.96
C LEU A 894 32.20 13.95 -23.10
N ASN A 895 31.04 14.61 -23.01
CA ASN A 895 30.61 15.68 -23.91
C ASN A 895 31.36 17.01 -23.60
N GLU A 896 31.18 18.05 -24.41
CA GLU A 896 31.92 19.31 -24.29
C GLU A 896 31.60 20.03 -22.98
N ARG A 897 30.31 20.14 -22.64
CA ARG A 897 29.85 20.66 -21.34
C ARG A 897 30.53 19.95 -20.18
N GLY A 898 30.41 18.63 -20.10
CA GLY A 898 31.00 17.84 -19.01
C GLY A 898 32.50 18.04 -18.92
N SER A 899 33.21 18.05 -20.05
CA SER A 899 34.67 18.29 -20.09
C SER A 899 35.05 19.68 -19.57
N MET A 900 34.27 20.71 -19.90
CA MET A 900 34.47 22.07 -19.42
C MET A 900 34.31 22.17 -17.90
N PHE A 901 33.17 21.71 -17.37
CA PHE A 901 32.88 21.72 -15.93
C PHE A 901 33.93 20.92 -15.13
N LEU A 902 34.32 19.75 -15.62
CA LEU A 902 35.34 18.92 -14.98
C LEU A 902 36.72 19.57 -14.99
N THR A 903 37.07 20.26 -16.07
CA THR A 903 38.34 21.00 -16.13
C THR A 903 38.34 22.15 -15.11
N ALA A 904 37.22 22.87 -14.98
CA ALA A 904 37.08 23.92 -13.97
C ALA A 904 37.26 23.36 -12.54
N LEU A 905 36.63 22.22 -12.22
CA LEU A 905 36.76 21.57 -10.92
C LEU A 905 38.18 21.02 -10.65
N ARG A 906 38.90 20.53 -11.67
CA ARG A 906 40.31 20.07 -11.53
C ARG A 906 41.32 21.20 -11.35
N LEU A 907 41.04 22.35 -11.96
CA LEU A 907 41.86 23.55 -11.83
C LEU A 907 41.58 24.31 -10.52
N TYR A 908 40.52 23.93 -9.81
CA TYR A 908 40.30 24.35 -8.44
C TYR A 908 41.41 23.84 -7.51
N ARG A 909 41.84 24.69 -6.58
CA ARG A 909 42.83 24.38 -5.54
C ARG A 909 42.18 24.57 -4.17
N THR A 910 42.53 23.72 -3.20
CA THR A 910 41.98 23.84 -1.84
C THR A 910 42.57 25.08 -1.13
N PRO A 911 41.88 25.65 -0.12
CA PRO A 911 42.43 26.73 0.71
C PRO A 911 43.79 26.38 1.34
N GLU A 912 44.05 25.09 1.59
CA GLU A 912 45.32 24.58 2.09
C GLU A 912 46.43 24.58 1.00
N GLU A 913 46.07 24.43 -0.27
CA GLU A 913 46.97 24.56 -1.43
C GLU A 913 47.22 26.02 -1.79
N GLU A 914 46.21 26.89 -1.65
CA GLU A 914 46.35 28.35 -1.77
C GLU A 914 47.23 28.90 -0.64
N ALA A 915 47.08 28.41 0.59
CA ALA A 915 47.94 28.75 1.73
C ALA A 915 49.40 28.29 1.52
N LYS A 916 49.64 27.31 0.65
CA LYS A 916 50.98 26.87 0.21
C LYS A 916 51.52 27.66 -1.00
N GLY A 917 50.86 28.75 -1.39
CA GLY A 917 51.33 29.66 -2.44
C GLY A 917 51.01 29.22 -3.87
N GLN A 918 50.14 28.22 -4.07
CA GLN A 918 49.66 27.86 -5.41
C GLN A 918 48.48 28.74 -5.80
N VAL A 919 48.65 29.56 -6.84
CA VAL A 919 47.62 30.48 -7.32
C VAL A 919 46.53 29.70 -8.06
N MET A 920 45.27 29.89 -7.66
CA MET A 920 44.10 29.34 -8.34
C MET A 920 43.99 29.87 -9.78
N ASP A 921 43.65 28.99 -10.73
CA ASP A 921 43.45 29.40 -12.12
C ASP A 921 42.33 30.45 -12.23
N PRO A 922 42.62 31.67 -12.75
CA PRO A 922 41.63 32.75 -12.80
C PRO A 922 40.39 32.41 -13.62
N ALA A 923 40.52 31.60 -14.68
CA ALA A 923 39.39 31.20 -15.51
C ALA A 923 38.48 30.22 -14.76
N ALA A 924 39.05 29.27 -14.02
CA ALA A 924 38.30 28.36 -13.15
C ALA A 924 37.62 29.10 -11.99
N LYS A 925 38.26 30.11 -11.40
CA LYS A 925 37.67 30.93 -10.33
C LYS A 925 36.46 31.72 -10.83
N GLN A 926 36.59 32.36 -11.98
CA GLN A 926 35.48 33.08 -12.62
C GLN A 926 34.34 32.12 -12.99
N PHE A 927 34.67 30.93 -13.47
CA PHE A 927 33.69 29.89 -13.80
C PHE A 927 32.83 29.49 -12.61
N LEU A 928 33.45 29.18 -11.48
CA LEU A 928 32.72 28.78 -10.27
C LEU A 928 31.90 29.90 -9.68
N ARG A 929 32.35 31.16 -9.82
CA ARG A 929 31.57 32.32 -9.41
C ARG A 929 30.30 32.47 -10.24
N PHE A 930 30.39 32.44 -11.57
CA PHE A 930 29.19 32.47 -12.42
C PHE A 930 28.28 31.26 -12.19
N THR A 931 28.85 30.11 -11.82
CA THR A 931 28.06 28.93 -11.45
C THR A 931 27.31 29.14 -10.14
N ALA A 932 27.95 29.73 -9.14
CA ALA A 932 27.29 30.11 -7.89
C ALA A 932 26.19 31.16 -8.12
N ASP A 933 26.49 32.21 -8.91
CA ASP A 933 25.52 33.27 -9.23
C ASP A 933 24.28 32.69 -9.93
N ALA A 934 24.46 31.78 -10.90
CA ALA A 934 23.34 31.12 -11.60
C ALA A 934 22.53 30.19 -10.68
N LEU A 935 23.18 29.48 -9.76
CA LEU A 935 22.48 28.65 -8.77
C LEU A 935 21.67 29.51 -7.80
N ALA A 936 22.24 30.64 -7.35
CA ALA A 936 21.62 31.59 -6.41
C ALA A 936 20.46 32.38 -7.04
N PHE A 937 20.39 32.45 -8.37
CA PHE A 937 19.25 33.05 -9.07
C PHE A 937 17.94 32.28 -8.84
N GLU A 938 18.00 30.98 -8.56
CA GLU A 938 16.82 30.20 -8.19
C GLU A 938 16.48 30.43 -6.71
N ASN A 939 15.52 31.32 -6.46
CA ASN A 939 15.04 31.67 -5.13
C ASN A 939 13.82 30.87 -4.68
N ARG A 940 13.21 30.07 -5.57
CA ARG A 940 12.02 29.29 -5.22
C ARG A 940 12.35 28.17 -4.25
N LYS A 941 11.39 27.85 -3.39
CA LYS A 941 11.44 26.69 -2.49
C LYS A 941 10.98 25.44 -3.23
N ILE A 942 11.41 24.27 -2.78
CA ILE A 942 11.11 22.99 -3.45
C ILE A 942 9.60 22.69 -3.53
N PHE A 943 8.80 23.13 -2.55
CA PHE A 943 7.34 22.92 -2.58
C PHE A 943 6.66 23.65 -3.76
N GLN A 944 7.26 24.74 -4.26
CA GLN A 944 6.79 25.47 -5.44
C GLN A 944 7.05 24.72 -6.75
N PHE A 945 7.72 23.56 -6.68
CA PHE A 945 7.86 22.61 -7.79
C PHE A 945 6.94 21.39 -7.63
N THR A 946 5.97 21.43 -6.73
CA THR A 946 4.91 20.41 -6.64
C THR A 946 3.77 20.72 -7.61
N TYR A 947 2.92 19.72 -7.89
CA TYR A 947 1.70 19.96 -8.69
C TYR A 947 0.62 20.75 -7.93
N TRP A 948 0.81 21.03 -6.64
CA TRP A 948 -0.21 21.58 -5.74
C TRP A 948 0.05 23.05 -5.39
N ALA A 949 1.33 23.47 -5.35
CA ALA A 949 1.75 24.77 -4.84
C ALA A 949 2.66 25.54 -5.82
N ASP A 950 2.56 25.25 -7.12
CA ASP A 950 3.29 26.00 -8.16
C ASP A 950 2.84 27.47 -8.21
N ILE A 951 3.70 28.33 -8.76
CA ILE A 951 3.42 29.76 -8.91
C ILE A 951 2.22 29.95 -9.84
N THR A 952 1.20 30.61 -9.31
CA THR A 952 0.00 30.93 -10.08
C THR A 952 0.24 32.17 -10.95
N ARG A 953 -0.39 32.21 -12.13
CA ARG A 953 -0.34 33.39 -13.01
C ARG A 953 -0.97 34.63 -12.38
N HIS A 954 -1.89 34.44 -11.44
CA HIS A 954 -2.49 35.52 -10.67
C HIS A 954 -1.45 36.19 -9.76
N ALA A 955 -0.70 35.39 -8.99
CA ALA A 955 0.36 35.91 -8.12
C ALA A 955 1.42 36.69 -8.92
N LEU A 956 1.80 36.18 -10.10
CA LEU A 956 2.77 36.86 -10.96
C LEU A 956 2.27 38.20 -11.51
N ARG A 957 0.97 38.32 -11.81
CA ARG A 957 0.36 39.59 -12.25
C ARG A 957 0.19 40.59 -11.11
N ALA A 958 -0.09 40.11 -9.90
CA ALA A 958 -0.18 40.97 -8.72
C ALA A 958 1.18 41.62 -8.43
N ALA A 959 2.26 40.83 -8.42
CA ALA A 959 3.62 41.34 -8.22
C ALA A 959 4.04 42.37 -9.30
N GLN A 960 3.65 42.17 -10.56
CA GLN A 960 3.93 43.12 -11.64
C GLN A 960 3.17 44.45 -11.50
N ASN A 961 1.98 44.43 -10.90
CA ASN A 961 1.20 45.65 -10.69
C ASN A 961 1.68 46.47 -9.49
N ASP A 962 2.31 45.83 -8.49
CA ASP A 962 2.91 46.53 -7.35
C ASP A 962 4.23 47.22 -7.76
N ASP A 963 5.05 46.59 -8.62
CA ASP A 963 6.26 47.22 -9.18
C ASP A 963 5.94 48.43 -10.09
N ASP A 964 4.78 48.46 -10.75
CA ASP A 964 4.32 49.57 -11.60
C ASP A 964 3.68 50.74 -10.79
N GLN A 965 3.40 50.56 -9.49
CA GLN A 965 2.89 51.63 -8.61
C GLN A 965 3.98 52.33 -7.79
N ASP A 966 5.17 51.73 -7.68
CA ASP A 966 6.33 52.28 -6.98
C ASP A 966 7.42 52.88 -7.93
N GLY A 967 7.15 52.93 -9.25
CA GLY A 967 7.98 53.60 -10.26
C GLY A 967 7.40 54.93 -10.74
#